data_AF-A0AAN6PNF6-F1
#
_entry.id   AF-A0AAN6PNF6-F1
#
_cell.length_a   1.000
_cell.length_b   1.000
_cell.length_c   1.000
_cell.angle_alpha   90.00
_cell.angle_beta   90.00
_cell.angle_gamma   90.00
#
_symmetry.space_group_name_H-M   'P 1'
#
loop_
_entity.id
_entity.type
_entity.pdbx_description
1 polymer ?
#
loop_
_entity_poly.entity_id
_entity_poly.type
_entity_poly.pdbx_seq_one_letter_code
_entity_poly.pdbx_strand_id
1 'polypeptide(L)'
;MSEAYPSPQLTGAGRQLGIDRAALNASLSETQRPRSLHLLVAANGPRDVAFAEAIAVRLSKETQITTRAVVDDMTHRLAQEIIVLQNRGLRRGAPDGTTPKDIESCQQQASELVEWADLLVLAPIDADTLAKMMCGISDTLLLEVLRSWDASKRILMVPGMSTQMWENPVTKRQMSKLHRKWGWIRVMPPILWHHDKAPHPKRIVEWEGFNELVGIIKNQADFLKLGHDMEISAQPVTPPAMKAKARSTLPPEIWSMILEFTNDWELATCLGIYTTLEMPTSQGWRREPKDPNDPLQVFMHALEWTLLTADTQSVCSKLAHAPPSFHDLSALAVHLIFKFSLTGCFDGKTIPTKASAYYGRTPILDWWARSPSFLEKQYDGEALNHASGRGFVHVLEWWRRSGLPLKYDEQAFEMASSKGHVHVLEWWREAGLQDPSIVVKPGRSLLAAAQWGQMAVMRWWEESGIPVGHQDAVCKMASRWGQVKVLDLWRQLRGDDKLQFDNQILIEATFHAHIPVLEWWRKYAHGELPGMGGRKGNRVEYKTMDVEEALEDSLGDQTKVRRCPRPNPRPNTHHGPLPNDRLAGLNRRPDLDNHIVGQRDGRLGDAARRADHGAQRRPLVHHAPPADRDAPRERVEPRAGVHHALAVDRDRVRALFRPRPIGIPTPLLCRAETSAMLSRTAAPTKASARTLSSAVSTVTTPPQQCRAFATVQDANAGAATVRTYGGLRDQDRIFQNLYGRFPPDLKHAKKMGDWHKTKEIILKGHDWIIGEIKTSGLRGRGGAGFPSGLKWSFMNFKDWDKDNKPRYLVVNADEGEPGTCKDREIMRKDPHKLVEGCLVAGRAMNASAAYIYIRGEFIEEAAVLQNAINEAYADGLIGKNACGSGYDFDVYVHRGGGAYVCGEETSLIESLEGKPGKPRLKPPFPAAVGLFGCPSTVANVETIAVAPTICRRGGSWFAGFGRERNQGTKLFCISGHVNNPATVEEEMSIPMRELIDKHCGGVRGGWDNLLAVIPGGSSTPILPKAICDDQLMDFDALKDSQSGLGTAAVIVMDKSTDVVRAISRLSHFYRHESCGQCTPCREGSKWTEQIMQRFEKGMGREREIDMLQELTKQVEGHTICALGEAFAWPIQGLIRHFRPELEARMQKFAQETGGEALAGGWNHDAKLQGKLVSPGM
;
A
#
# COMPACT_ATOMS: atom_id res chain seq x y z
N MET A 1 35.99 69.73 11.43
CA MET A 1 36.59 69.79 10.09
C MET A 1 35.63 69.04 9.17
N SER A 2 34.72 69.68 8.41
CA SER A 2 34.89 70.69 7.34
C SER A 2 35.19 70.03 5.97
N GLU A 3 34.65 70.41 4.80
CA GLU A 3 33.54 71.30 4.37
C GLU A 3 33.32 71.11 2.82
N ALA A 4 32.22 71.47 2.13
CA ALA A 4 30.78 71.57 2.47
C ALA A 4 29.92 71.97 1.23
N TYR A 5 28.66 71.46 1.13
CA TYR A 5 27.51 72.04 0.37
C TYR A 5 27.63 72.17 -1.19
N PRO A 6 26.61 72.62 -1.99
CA PRO A 6 25.37 73.37 -1.69
C PRO A 6 24.00 72.77 -2.12
N SER A 7 22.92 73.50 -1.76
CA SER A 7 21.46 73.17 -1.88
C SER A 7 20.78 73.86 -3.10
N PRO A 8 19.45 73.73 -3.33
CA PRO A 8 18.37 74.48 -2.61
C PRO A 8 17.26 73.57 -2.00
N GLN A 9 16.59 73.85 -0.86
CA GLN A 9 15.55 74.89 -0.52
C GLN A 9 14.19 74.69 -1.24
N LEU A 10 12.98 74.81 -0.66
CA LEU A 10 12.36 75.08 0.70
C LEU A 10 10.97 74.34 0.69
N THR A 11 10.08 74.20 1.69
CA THR A 11 9.81 74.66 3.09
C THR A 11 8.93 73.55 3.78
N GLY A 12 8.31 73.61 4.97
CA GLY A 12 8.18 74.60 6.07
C GLY A 12 6.96 74.33 7.00
N ALA A 13 7.02 74.78 8.26
CA ALA A 13 5.97 74.71 9.32
C ALA A 13 5.51 73.30 9.81
N GLY A 14 4.93 73.25 11.02
CA GLY A 14 4.47 71.99 11.65
C GLY A 14 3.54 72.18 12.85
N ARG A 15 3.03 71.09 13.44
CA ARG A 15 2.19 71.07 14.65
C ARG A 15 2.28 69.72 15.37
N GLN A 16 2.06 69.73 16.69
CA GLN A 16 1.73 68.52 17.45
C GLN A 16 0.32 68.03 17.10
N LEU A 17 0.11 66.71 17.11
CA LEU A 17 -1.16 66.06 17.40
C LEU A 17 -0.86 64.62 17.84
N GLY A 18 -1.71 64.04 18.68
CA GLY A 18 -1.58 62.64 19.09
C GLY A 18 -1.89 61.70 17.92
N ILE A 19 -1.28 60.51 17.89
CA ILE A 19 -1.66 59.48 16.91
C ILE A 19 -3.00 58.89 17.36
N ASP A 20 -4.07 59.33 16.70
CA ASP A 20 -5.44 58.98 17.04
C ASP A 20 -5.71 57.48 16.87
N ARG A 21 -6.49 56.93 17.81
CA ARG A 21 -6.74 55.49 17.95
C ARG A 21 -7.78 54.95 16.96
N ALA A 22 -7.86 55.56 15.78
CA ALA A 22 -8.94 55.42 14.79
C ALA A 22 -8.47 55.01 13.37
N ALA A 23 -7.18 55.14 13.05
CA ALA A 23 -6.66 54.96 11.69
C ALA A 23 -6.47 53.49 11.23
N LEU A 24 -6.99 52.51 11.99
CA LEU A 24 -6.86 51.07 11.68
C LEU A 24 -8.18 50.37 11.31
N ASN A 25 -9.31 51.10 11.31
CA ASN A 25 -10.62 50.56 10.94
C ASN A 25 -11.02 50.85 9.47
N ALA A 26 -10.10 51.35 8.65
CA ALA A 26 -10.35 51.87 7.31
C ALA A 26 -9.85 50.96 6.16
N SER A 27 -10.01 49.64 6.30
CA SER A 27 -9.86 48.67 5.18
C SER A 27 -10.95 47.60 5.12
N LEU A 28 -11.95 47.65 6.03
CA LEU A 28 -13.13 46.76 6.04
C LEU A 28 -14.21 47.16 5.00
N SER A 29 -13.78 47.68 3.83
CA SER A 29 -14.68 48.20 2.79
C SER A 29 -14.30 47.82 1.36
N GLU A 30 -13.38 46.87 1.15
CA GLU A 30 -13.20 46.19 -0.15
C GLU A 30 -13.91 44.83 -0.23
N THR A 31 -14.52 44.35 0.87
CA THR A 31 -15.27 43.10 0.95
C THR A 31 -16.67 43.18 0.32
N GLN A 32 -16.75 43.68 -0.92
CA GLN A 32 -18.00 43.73 -1.70
C GLN A 32 -17.78 43.71 -3.22
N ARG A 33 -16.88 42.84 -3.70
CA ARG A 33 -16.82 42.42 -5.12
C ARG A 33 -17.06 40.91 -5.22
N PRO A 34 -17.86 40.43 -6.18
CA PRO A 34 -18.02 38.99 -6.40
C PRO A 34 -16.67 38.38 -6.81
N ARG A 35 -16.31 37.25 -6.19
CA ARG A 35 -15.03 36.58 -6.46
C ARG A 35 -15.09 35.87 -7.82
N SER A 36 -14.42 36.44 -8.81
CA SER A 36 -14.34 35.87 -10.16
C SER A 36 -13.43 34.64 -10.21
N LEU A 37 -13.80 33.65 -11.02
CA LEU A 37 -12.97 32.48 -11.33
C LEU A 37 -11.75 32.92 -12.13
N HIS A 38 -10.54 32.67 -11.62
CA HIS A 38 -9.31 32.90 -12.37
C HIS A 38 -8.98 31.68 -13.25
N LEU A 39 -9.28 31.80 -14.54
CA LEU A 39 -9.10 30.74 -15.53
C LEU A 39 -7.78 30.91 -16.29
N LEU A 40 -6.95 29.88 -16.29
CA LEU A 40 -5.77 29.80 -17.15
C LEU A 40 -6.05 28.82 -18.31
N VAL A 41 -6.10 29.34 -19.54
CA VAL A 41 -6.30 28.53 -20.75
C VAL A 41 -4.98 28.36 -21.47
N ALA A 42 -4.53 27.12 -21.65
CA ALA A 42 -3.32 26.83 -22.42
C ALA A 42 -3.63 25.92 -23.60
N ALA A 43 -3.01 26.24 -24.75
CA ALA A 43 -3.13 25.47 -25.97
C ALA A 43 -1.78 25.45 -26.68
N ASN A 44 -1.34 24.26 -27.07
CA ASN A 44 -0.06 24.07 -27.74
C ASN A 44 -0.24 23.17 -28.98
N GLY A 45 0.54 23.44 -30.03
CA GLY A 45 0.39 22.86 -31.36
C GLY A 45 0.25 23.94 -32.45
N PRO A 46 0.95 23.83 -33.59
CA PRO A 46 1.23 24.94 -34.52
C PRO A 46 0.04 25.45 -35.37
N ARG A 47 -1.19 25.05 -35.06
CA ARG A 47 -2.44 25.69 -35.56
C ARG A 47 -3.58 25.68 -34.53
N ASP A 48 -3.31 25.30 -33.28
CA ASP A 48 -4.36 24.86 -32.35
C ASP A 48 -4.76 25.94 -31.32
N VAL A 49 -4.10 27.11 -31.35
CA VAL A 49 -4.45 28.32 -30.59
C VAL A 49 -5.90 28.76 -30.84
N ALA A 50 -6.50 28.42 -31.99
CA ALA A 50 -7.91 28.69 -32.28
C ALA A 50 -8.89 28.08 -31.26
N PHE A 51 -8.52 26.98 -30.57
CA PHE A 51 -9.33 26.43 -29.49
C PHE A 51 -9.24 27.28 -28.21
N ALA A 52 -8.05 27.78 -27.85
CA ALA A 52 -7.90 28.75 -26.77
C ALA A 52 -8.64 30.06 -27.07
N GLU A 53 -8.60 30.56 -28.31
CA GLU A 53 -9.36 31.74 -28.74
C GLU A 53 -10.87 31.51 -28.67
N ALA A 54 -11.36 30.35 -29.13
CA ALA A 54 -12.77 29.99 -29.02
C ALA A 54 -13.24 29.88 -27.55
N ILE A 55 -12.41 29.34 -26.65
CA ILE A 55 -12.72 29.26 -25.21
C ILE A 55 -12.69 30.67 -24.59
N ALA A 56 -11.62 31.44 -24.81
CA ALA A 56 -11.45 32.77 -24.24
C ALA A 56 -12.56 33.73 -24.69
N VAL A 57 -12.86 33.83 -25.99
CA VAL A 57 -13.90 34.73 -26.54
C VAL A 57 -15.33 34.25 -26.19
N ARG A 58 -15.51 32.97 -25.85
CA ARG A 58 -16.80 32.45 -25.34
C ARG A 58 -16.99 32.76 -23.84
N LEU A 59 -15.90 32.89 -23.08
CA LEU A 59 -15.92 33.12 -21.63
C LEU A 59 -15.64 34.57 -21.22
N SER A 60 -15.01 35.42 -22.05
CA SER A 60 -14.82 36.86 -21.78
C SER A 60 -16.13 37.62 -21.65
N LYS A 61 -17.22 37.05 -22.18
CA LYS A 61 -18.60 37.54 -22.04
C LYS A 61 -19.23 37.25 -20.67
N GLU A 62 -18.62 36.38 -19.87
CA GLU A 62 -19.05 36.05 -18.52
C GLU A 62 -18.31 36.95 -17.53
N THR A 63 -19.02 37.94 -16.96
CA THR A 63 -18.46 38.88 -15.96
C THR A 63 -17.94 38.24 -14.68
N GLN A 64 -18.07 36.92 -14.56
CA GLN A 64 -17.60 36.09 -13.44
C GLN A 64 -16.24 35.42 -13.70
N ILE A 65 -15.69 35.45 -14.92
CA ILE A 65 -14.52 34.64 -15.30
C ILE A 65 -13.41 35.55 -15.81
N THR A 66 -12.36 35.70 -15.02
CA THR A 66 -11.14 36.40 -15.46
C THR A 66 -10.24 35.39 -16.13
N THR A 67 -9.95 35.56 -17.42
CA THR A 67 -9.15 34.60 -18.20
C THR A 67 -7.76 35.15 -18.49
N ARG A 68 -6.74 34.29 -18.35
CA ARG A 68 -5.40 34.47 -18.94
C ARG A 68 -5.08 33.27 -19.84
N ALA A 69 -4.14 33.42 -20.77
CA ALA A 69 -3.74 32.32 -21.64
C ALA A 69 -2.22 32.11 -21.78
N VAL A 70 -1.82 30.86 -22.04
CA VAL A 70 -0.44 30.46 -22.39
C VAL A 70 -0.49 29.69 -23.71
N VAL A 71 0.07 30.25 -24.78
CA VAL A 71 -0.06 29.72 -26.14
C VAL A 71 1.27 29.79 -26.91
N ASP A 72 1.48 28.88 -27.87
CA ASP A 72 2.71 28.87 -28.69
C ASP A 72 2.78 30.13 -29.58
N ASP A 73 1.70 30.42 -30.31
CA ASP A 73 1.55 31.57 -31.21
C ASP A 73 0.59 32.63 -30.65
N MET A 74 1.04 33.87 -30.59
CA MET A 74 0.27 35.01 -30.06
C MET A 74 -0.67 35.60 -31.14
N THR A 75 -1.95 35.21 -31.16
CA THR A 75 -2.91 35.87 -32.08
C THR A 75 -3.30 37.26 -31.57
N HIS A 76 -3.31 38.25 -32.47
CA HIS A 76 -3.66 39.64 -32.14
C HIS A 76 -5.05 39.76 -31.49
N ARG A 77 -5.98 38.88 -31.88
CA ARG A 77 -7.37 38.86 -31.40
C ARG A 77 -7.49 38.30 -29.98
N LEU A 78 -6.70 37.30 -29.61
CA LEU A 78 -6.61 36.79 -28.24
C LEU A 78 -5.98 37.84 -27.31
N ALA A 79 -4.91 38.50 -27.77
CA ALA A 79 -4.18 39.52 -27.03
C ALA A 79 -4.92 40.85 -26.81
N GLN A 80 -6.03 41.08 -27.52
CA GLN A 80 -6.91 42.24 -27.30
C GLN A 80 -7.97 42.00 -26.21
N GLU A 81 -8.36 40.75 -25.97
CA GLU A 81 -9.44 40.40 -25.01
C GLU A 81 -8.89 40.00 -23.63
N ILE A 82 -7.71 39.37 -23.57
CA ILE A 82 -7.15 38.79 -22.34
C ILE A 82 -5.63 38.97 -22.24
N ILE A 83 -5.06 38.80 -21.04
CA ILE A 83 -3.60 38.71 -20.87
C ILE A 83 -3.14 37.35 -21.41
N VAL A 84 -2.33 37.38 -22.47
CA VAL A 84 -1.72 36.20 -23.10
C VAL A 84 -0.22 36.21 -22.85
N LEU A 85 0.34 35.04 -22.57
CA LEU A 85 1.78 34.80 -22.47
C LEU A 85 2.19 33.74 -23.50
N GLN A 86 3.39 33.91 -24.06
CA GLN A 86 3.92 32.99 -25.06
C GLN A 86 4.57 31.76 -24.38
N ASN A 87 4.25 30.55 -24.85
CA ASN A 87 4.83 29.29 -24.38
C ASN A 87 6.30 29.12 -24.84
N ARG A 88 7.20 29.93 -24.30
CA ARG A 88 8.62 29.95 -24.69
C ARG A 88 9.37 28.71 -24.22
N GLY A 89 10.36 28.29 -25.02
CA GLY A 89 11.30 27.23 -24.67
C GLY A 89 12.36 27.69 -23.66
N LEU A 90 12.87 26.75 -22.85
CA LEU A 90 13.81 26.99 -21.75
C LEU A 90 15.14 26.22 -21.89
N ARG A 91 15.46 25.77 -23.10
CA ARG A 91 16.69 25.00 -23.37
C ARG A 91 17.91 25.93 -23.38
N ARG A 92 18.83 25.72 -22.45
CA ARG A 92 20.16 26.36 -22.46
C ARG A 92 20.85 26.09 -23.80
N GLY A 93 21.28 27.15 -24.49
CA GLY A 93 21.92 27.04 -25.80
C GLY A 93 20.96 26.98 -26.99
N ALA A 94 19.67 27.31 -26.81
CA ALA A 94 18.80 27.64 -27.94
C ALA A 94 19.38 28.82 -28.77
N PRO A 95 19.15 28.86 -30.09
CA PRO A 95 19.64 29.95 -30.96
C PRO A 95 19.08 31.33 -30.58
N ASP A 96 17.99 31.34 -29.81
CA ASP A 96 17.27 32.51 -29.30
C ASP A 96 18.05 33.30 -28.23
N GLY A 97 19.24 32.83 -27.81
CA GLY A 97 20.15 33.56 -26.92
C GLY A 97 19.80 33.49 -25.42
N THR A 98 18.94 32.56 -25.00
CA THR A 98 18.39 32.46 -23.63
C THR A 98 19.46 32.47 -22.53
N THR A 99 19.50 33.53 -21.73
CA THR A 99 20.46 33.69 -20.63
C THR A 99 19.95 33.04 -19.33
N PRO A 100 20.81 32.84 -18.31
CA PRO A 100 20.37 32.37 -17.00
C PRO A 100 19.28 33.23 -16.34
N LYS A 101 19.26 34.55 -16.62
CA LYS A 101 18.23 35.47 -16.09
C LYS A 101 16.87 35.27 -16.76
N ASP A 102 16.85 34.86 -18.03
CA ASP A 102 15.60 34.61 -18.75
C ASP A 102 14.91 33.34 -18.23
N ILE A 103 15.71 32.35 -17.80
CA ILE A 103 15.21 31.14 -17.13
C ILE A 103 14.60 31.52 -15.77
N GLU A 104 15.32 32.29 -14.95
CA GLU A 104 14.85 32.77 -13.63
C GLU A 104 13.56 33.61 -13.76
N SER A 105 13.51 34.52 -14.73
CA SER A 105 12.33 35.33 -15.07
C SER A 105 11.13 34.46 -15.50
N CYS A 106 11.37 33.40 -16.30
CA CYS A 106 10.31 32.49 -16.70
C CYS A 106 9.80 31.62 -15.55
N GLN A 107 10.68 31.21 -14.62
CA GLN A 107 10.28 30.51 -13.39
C GLN A 107 9.46 31.41 -12.46
N GLN A 108 9.80 32.70 -12.37
CA GLN A 108 8.97 33.69 -11.68
C GLN A 108 7.58 33.81 -12.34
N GLN A 109 7.51 33.98 -13.66
CA GLN A 109 6.24 34.05 -14.40
C GLN A 109 5.38 32.79 -14.24
N ALA A 110 5.99 31.60 -14.21
CA ALA A 110 5.31 30.35 -13.93
C ALA A 110 4.71 30.33 -12.51
N SER A 111 5.47 30.81 -11.51
CA SER A 111 4.98 30.94 -10.13
C SER A 111 3.82 31.93 -10.02
N GLU A 112 3.91 33.10 -10.65
CA GLU A 112 2.86 34.12 -10.67
C GLU A 112 1.56 33.62 -11.33
N LEU A 113 1.68 32.80 -12.38
CA LEU A 113 0.54 32.14 -13.02
C LEU A 113 -0.12 31.08 -12.13
N VAL A 114 0.68 30.24 -11.46
CA VAL A 114 0.19 29.19 -10.55
C VAL A 114 -0.45 29.79 -9.30
N GLU A 115 0.08 30.90 -8.78
CA GLU A 115 -0.53 31.62 -7.66
C GLU A 115 -1.86 32.25 -8.07
N TRP A 116 -1.89 32.95 -9.22
CA TRP A 116 -3.08 33.67 -9.71
C TRP A 116 -4.25 32.75 -10.12
N ALA A 117 -4.02 31.64 -10.82
CA ALA A 117 -5.08 30.84 -11.43
C ALA A 117 -5.77 29.88 -10.44
N ASP A 118 -7.09 29.73 -10.51
CA ASP A 118 -7.87 28.73 -9.77
C ASP A 118 -8.03 27.41 -10.56
N LEU A 119 -8.12 27.51 -11.89
CA LEU A 119 -8.43 26.41 -12.81
C LEU A 119 -7.56 26.50 -14.07
N LEU A 120 -6.90 25.40 -14.44
CA LEU A 120 -6.14 25.28 -15.69
C LEU A 120 -6.87 24.40 -16.70
N VAL A 121 -7.00 24.89 -17.93
CA VAL A 121 -7.61 24.20 -19.07
C VAL A 121 -6.56 24.02 -20.16
N LEU A 122 -6.20 22.77 -20.45
CA LEU A 122 -5.29 22.39 -21.53
C LEU A 122 -6.12 21.96 -22.75
N ALA A 123 -6.26 22.83 -23.75
CA ALA A 123 -7.24 22.64 -24.83
C ALA A 123 -6.76 23.17 -26.20
N PRO A 124 -6.06 22.34 -27.01
CA PRO A 124 -5.54 21.01 -26.70
C PRO A 124 -4.17 21.02 -25.99
N ILE A 125 -3.81 19.87 -25.40
CA ILE A 125 -2.40 19.47 -25.18
C ILE A 125 -1.96 18.50 -26.27
N ASP A 126 -0.82 18.78 -26.91
CA ASP A 126 -0.28 17.93 -27.98
C ASP A 126 0.41 16.65 -27.46
N ALA A 127 0.74 15.72 -28.37
CA ALA A 127 1.37 14.46 -28.02
C ALA A 127 2.81 14.58 -27.47
N ASP A 128 3.58 15.59 -27.89
CA ASP A 128 4.95 15.82 -27.38
C ASP A 128 4.93 16.40 -25.97
N THR A 129 4.11 17.42 -25.73
CA THR A 129 3.97 18.08 -24.41
C THR A 129 3.33 17.13 -23.40
N LEU A 130 2.35 16.32 -23.81
CA LEU A 130 1.83 15.19 -23.03
C LEU A 130 2.96 14.21 -22.67
N ALA A 131 3.83 13.84 -23.61
CA ALA A 131 4.93 12.92 -23.35
C ALA A 131 5.98 13.52 -22.38
N LYS A 132 6.39 14.78 -22.59
CA LYS A 132 7.33 15.53 -21.75
C LYS A 132 6.82 15.66 -20.31
N MET A 133 5.58 16.12 -20.13
CA MET A 133 4.90 16.19 -18.83
C MET A 133 4.88 14.82 -18.15
N MET A 134 4.52 13.75 -18.87
CA MET A 134 4.48 12.39 -18.32
C MET A 134 5.88 11.78 -18.04
N CYS A 135 6.95 12.39 -18.53
CA CYS A 135 8.34 12.06 -18.23
C CYS A 135 9.00 13.02 -17.20
N GLY A 136 8.31 14.10 -16.80
CA GLY A 136 8.84 15.10 -15.85
C GLY A 136 9.81 16.11 -16.47
N ILE A 137 9.77 16.30 -17.78
CA ILE A 137 10.57 17.31 -18.50
C ILE A 137 9.81 18.64 -18.45
N SER A 138 10.47 19.70 -17.97
CA SER A 138 10.03 21.09 -18.13
C SER A 138 11.02 21.89 -18.97
N ASP A 139 10.82 21.89 -20.29
CA ASP A 139 11.61 22.65 -21.26
C ASP A 139 10.82 23.78 -21.95
N THR A 140 9.64 24.14 -21.44
CA THR A 140 8.84 25.32 -21.83
C THR A 140 8.13 25.96 -20.63
N LEU A 141 7.66 27.21 -20.78
CA LEU A 141 6.82 27.91 -19.77
C LEU A 141 5.60 27.08 -19.35
N LEU A 142 4.84 26.51 -20.30
CA LEU A 142 3.67 25.68 -19.99
C LEU A 142 4.05 24.44 -19.18
N LEU A 143 5.18 23.80 -19.50
CA LEU A 143 5.64 22.64 -18.74
C LEU A 143 6.17 23.04 -17.36
N GLU A 144 6.77 24.21 -17.17
CA GLU A 144 7.18 24.70 -15.85
C GLU A 144 5.98 25.11 -14.98
N VAL A 145 4.92 25.68 -15.59
CA VAL A 145 3.61 25.86 -14.94
C VAL A 145 3.03 24.52 -14.50
N LEU A 146 2.99 23.51 -15.39
CA LEU A 146 2.53 22.15 -15.06
C LEU A 146 3.42 21.45 -14.02
N ARG A 147 4.71 21.77 -13.98
CA ARG A 147 5.69 21.22 -13.04
C ARG A 147 5.58 21.82 -11.64
N SER A 148 5.05 23.05 -11.56
CA SER A 148 4.87 23.85 -10.35
C SER A 148 3.42 23.90 -9.86
N TRP A 149 2.47 23.36 -10.64
CA TRP A 149 1.04 23.42 -10.38
C TRP A 149 0.65 22.77 -9.03
N ASP A 150 -0.20 23.45 -8.27
CA ASP A 150 -0.74 22.91 -7.02
C ASP A 150 -1.77 21.81 -7.31
N ALA A 151 -1.51 20.60 -6.81
CA ALA A 151 -2.40 19.44 -6.96
C ALA A 151 -3.76 19.59 -6.24
N SER A 152 -3.95 20.63 -5.40
CA SER A 152 -5.27 21.02 -4.90
C SER A 152 -6.16 21.66 -5.98
N LYS A 153 -5.54 22.34 -6.96
CA LYS A 153 -6.21 23.03 -8.07
C LYS A 153 -6.44 22.08 -9.24
N ARG A 154 -7.64 22.08 -9.81
CA ARG A 154 -8.02 21.14 -10.88
C ARG A 154 -7.39 21.51 -12.23
N ILE A 155 -7.13 20.48 -13.04
CA ILE A 155 -6.85 20.62 -14.47
C ILE A 155 -7.95 19.95 -15.29
N LEU A 156 -8.46 20.63 -16.33
CA LEU A 156 -9.22 20.02 -17.41
C LEU A 156 -8.28 19.82 -18.60
N MET A 157 -8.17 18.60 -19.12
CA MET A 157 -7.19 18.24 -20.15
C MET A 157 -7.87 17.62 -21.38
N VAL A 158 -7.74 18.26 -22.53
CA VAL A 158 -8.20 17.78 -23.84
C VAL A 158 -6.97 17.35 -24.65
N PRO A 159 -6.70 16.04 -24.83
CA PRO A 159 -5.58 15.60 -25.67
C PRO A 159 -5.87 15.90 -27.15
N GLY A 160 -4.94 16.54 -27.86
CA GLY A 160 -5.03 16.82 -29.28
C GLY A 160 -3.94 16.07 -30.06
N MET A 161 -4.31 15.14 -30.94
CA MET A 161 -3.34 14.41 -31.78
C MET A 161 -4.00 13.73 -32.98
N SER A 162 -3.21 13.21 -33.91
CA SER A 162 -3.76 12.41 -35.01
C SER A 162 -4.37 11.10 -34.49
N THR A 163 -5.36 10.55 -35.20
CA THR A 163 -6.04 9.30 -34.79
C THR A 163 -5.05 8.13 -34.61
N GLN A 164 -4.00 8.07 -35.46
CA GLN A 164 -2.92 7.08 -35.34
C GLN A 164 -2.05 7.27 -34.07
N MET A 165 -1.84 8.53 -33.64
CA MET A 165 -1.17 8.82 -32.37
C MET A 165 -2.07 8.47 -31.17
N TRP A 166 -3.38 8.69 -31.28
CA TRP A 166 -4.33 8.34 -30.22
C TRP A 166 -4.45 6.83 -29.99
N GLU A 167 -4.44 6.04 -31.06
CA GLU A 167 -4.48 4.57 -30.99
C GLU A 167 -3.15 3.95 -30.53
N ASN A 168 -2.05 4.69 -30.59
CA ASN A 168 -0.72 4.19 -30.26
C ASN A 168 -0.63 3.62 -28.81
N PRO A 169 -0.05 2.42 -28.61
CA PRO A 169 0.13 1.83 -27.28
C PRO A 169 0.88 2.72 -26.27
N VAL A 170 1.78 3.60 -26.72
CA VAL A 170 2.46 4.58 -25.86
C VAL A 170 1.45 5.57 -25.27
N THR A 171 0.58 6.12 -26.10
CA THR A 171 -0.51 7.03 -25.69
C THR A 171 -1.49 6.33 -24.77
N LYS A 172 -1.92 5.09 -25.08
CA LYS A 172 -2.78 4.30 -24.20
C LYS A 172 -2.12 4.03 -22.84
N ARG A 173 -0.79 3.83 -22.79
CA ARG A 173 -0.02 3.69 -21.54
C ARG A 173 0.13 5.01 -20.77
N GLN A 174 0.30 6.14 -21.44
CA GLN A 174 0.29 7.48 -20.83
C GLN A 174 -1.08 7.79 -20.21
N MET A 175 -2.16 7.60 -20.96
CA MET A 175 -3.54 7.73 -20.45
C MET A 175 -3.79 6.80 -19.25
N SER A 176 -3.34 5.55 -19.32
CA SER A 176 -3.44 4.60 -18.19
C SER A 176 -2.62 5.04 -16.96
N LYS A 177 -1.50 5.75 -17.15
CA LYS A 177 -0.68 6.30 -16.06
C LYS A 177 -1.33 7.56 -15.44
N LEU A 178 -1.97 8.42 -16.25
CA LEU A 178 -2.77 9.56 -15.76
C LEU A 178 -3.92 9.08 -14.87
N HIS A 179 -4.85 8.29 -15.42
CA HIS A 179 -6.07 7.85 -14.72
C HIS A 179 -5.79 7.06 -13.43
N ARG A 180 -4.63 6.37 -13.33
CA ARG A 180 -4.25 5.58 -12.14
C ARG A 180 -3.43 6.36 -11.10
N LYS A 181 -2.93 7.56 -11.39
CA LYS A 181 -2.01 8.28 -10.49
C LYS A 181 -2.32 9.76 -10.27
N TRP A 182 -2.87 10.46 -11.25
CA TRP A 182 -3.02 11.93 -11.24
C TRP A 182 -4.50 12.33 -11.30
N GLY A 183 -5.29 11.90 -10.32
CA GLY A 183 -6.76 12.08 -10.27
C GLY A 183 -7.26 13.53 -10.15
N TRP A 184 -6.36 14.49 -9.99
CA TRP A 184 -6.64 15.94 -10.02
C TRP A 184 -6.70 16.51 -11.45
N ILE A 185 -6.30 15.72 -12.46
CA ILE A 185 -6.47 16.02 -13.88
C ILE A 185 -7.69 15.26 -14.43
N ARG A 186 -8.74 15.98 -14.83
CA ARG A 186 -9.86 15.42 -15.59
C ARG A 186 -9.50 15.40 -17.08
N VAL A 187 -9.29 14.20 -17.63
CA VAL A 187 -9.12 14.01 -19.07
C VAL A 187 -10.50 14.05 -19.75
N MET A 188 -10.61 14.85 -20.81
CA MET A 188 -11.80 15.06 -21.64
C MET A 188 -11.70 14.26 -22.95
N PRO A 189 -12.80 14.10 -23.73
CA PRO A 189 -12.74 13.48 -25.05
C PRO A 189 -11.71 14.20 -25.95
N PRO A 190 -10.84 13.47 -26.67
CA PRO A 190 -9.72 14.07 -27.41
C PRO A 190 -10.16 14.77 -28.70
N ILE A 191 -9.39 15.77 -29.12
CA ILE A 191 -9.49 16.37 -30.45
C ILE A 191 -8.62 15.54 -31.41
N LEU A 192 -9.27 14.82 -32.33
CA LEU A 192 -8.58 13.94 -33.27
C LEU A 192 -8.48 14.56 -34.66
N TRP A 193 -7.47 14.17 -35.43
CA TRP A 193 -7.34 14.60 -36.83
C TRP A 193 -6.68 13.56 -37.75
N HIS A 194 -6.91 13.75 -39.04
CA HIS A 194 -6.29 13.02 -40.14
C HIS A 194 -5.54 13.98 -41.08
N HIS A 195 -4.62 13.42 -41.86
CA HIS A 195 -3.81 14.16 -42.83
C HIS A 195 -4.17 13.69 -44.24
N ASP A 196 -4.97 14.49 -44.96
CA ASP A 196 -5.36 14.23 -46.34
C ASP A 196 -4.28 14.69 -47.33
N LYS A 197 -4.20 14.07 -48.52
CA LYS A 197 -3.21 14.36 -49.58
C LYS A 197 -3.45 15.68 -50.35
N ALA A 198 -4.18 16.62 -49.75
CA ALA A 198 -4.62 17.88 -50.34
C ALA A 198 -3.82 19.07 -49.75
N PRO A 199 -3.79 20.26 -50.38
CA PRO A 199 -3.02 21.41 -49.90
C PRO A 199 -3.48 22.00 -48.54
N HIS A 200 -4.52 21.44 -47.92
CA HIS A 200 -4.94 21.74 -46.55
C HIS A 200 -4.69 20.50 -45.67
N PRO A 201 -3.50 20.34 -45.06
CA PRO A 201 -2.99 19.04 -44.61
C PRO A 201 -3.49 18.55 -43.24
N LYS A 202 -4.43 19.24 -42.57
CA LYS A 202 -4.97 18.83 -41.26
C LYS A 202 -6.50 18.89 -41.30
N ARG A 203 -7.16 17.73 -41.33
CA ARG A 203 -8.62 17.60 -41.21
C ARG A 203 -8.98 17.11 -39.82
N ILE A 204 -9.60 17.98 -39.03
CA ILE A 204 -10.06 17.68 -37.67
C ILE A 204 -11.32 16.82 -37.74
N VAL A 205 -11.41 15.81 -36.87
CA VAL A 205 -12.62 15.00 -36.64
C VAL A 205 -13.57 15.81 -35.76
N GLU A 206 -14.86 15.78 -36.07
CA GLU A 206 -15.88 16.55 -35.35
C GLU A 206 -15.84 16.28 -33.84
N TRP A 207 -15.72 17.34 -33.03
CA TRP A 207 -15.47 17.27 -31.60
C TRP A 207 -16.57 17.96 -30.80
N GLU A 208 -17.52 17.17 -30.32
CA GLU A 208 -18.68 17.63 -29.54
C GLU A 208 -18.30 18.15 -28.13
N GLY A 209 -17.10 17.80 -27.64
CA GLY A 209 -16.61 18.08 -26.29
C GLY A 209 -16.46 19.56 -25.92
N PHE A 210 -16.52 20.50 -26.87
CA PHE A 210 -16.43 21.94 -26.61
C PHE A 210 -17.54 22.41 -25.66
N ASN A 211 -18.78 21.95 -25.87
CA ASN A 211 -19.91 22.35 -25.03
C ASN A 211 -19.84 21.72 -23.63
N GLU A 212 -19.32 20.50 -23.50
CA GLU A 212 -19.05 19.88 -22.19
C GLU A 212 -17.98 20.67 -21.43
N LEU A 213 -16.86 21.01 -22.09
CA LEU A 213 -15.76 21.77 -21.50
C LEU A 213 -16.23 23.15 -21.00
N VAL A 214 -16.92 23.92 -21.85
CA VAL A 214 -17.49 25.22 -21.48
C VAL A 214 -18.54 25.09 -20.37
N GLY A 215 -19.36 24.03 -20.39
CA GLY A 215 -20.33 23.72 -19.34
C GLY A 215 -19.67 23.43 -17.99
N ILE A 216 -18.58 22.67 -17.95
CA ILE A 216 -17.82 22.40 -16.72
C ILE A 216 -17.23 23.69 -16.16
N ILE A 217 -16.61 24.54 -17.00
CA ILE A 217 -15.99 25.79 -16.57
C ILE A 217 -17.06 26.76 -16.02
N LYS A 218 -18.20 26.90 -16.72
CA LYS A 218 -19.36 27.68 -16.24
C LYS A 218 -19.87 27.16 -14.90
N ASN A 219 -20.12 25.86 -14.78
CA ASN A 219 -20.55 25.26 -13.51
C ASN A 219 -19.56 25.56 -12.37
N GLN A 220 -18.24 25.58 -12.60
CA GLN A 220 -17.27 25.98 -11.56
C GLN A 220 -17.38 27.47 -11.19
N ALA A 221 -17.62 28.37 -12.15
CA ALA A 221 -17.88 29.79 -11.86
C ALA A 221 -19.22 30.00 -11.12
N ASP A 222 -20.27 29.31 -11.54
CA ASP A 222 -21.59 29.40 -10.91
C ASP A 222 -21.59 28.76 -9.50
N PHE A 223 -20.78 27.73 -9.23
CA PHE A 223 -20.52 27.24 -7.87
C PHE A 223 -19.82 28.29 -6.98
N LEU A 224 -18.90 29.10 -7.54
CA LEU A 224 -18.27 30.20 -6.80
C LEU A 224 -19.25 31.34 -6.48
N LYS A 225 -20.34 31.50 -7.26
CA LYS A 225 -21.47 32.39 -6.91
C LYS A 225 -22.46 31.78 -5.92
N LEU A 226 -22.79 30.50 -6.04
CA LEU A 226 -23.73 29.82 -5.14
C LEU A 226 -23.28 29.85 -3.68
N GLY A 227 -21.98 30.03 -3.41
CA GLY A 227 -21.43 30.36 -2.09
C GLY A 227 -21.77 31.75 -1.53
N HIS A 228 -22.73 32.49 -2.10
CA HIS A 228 -23.19 33.79 -1.59
C HIS A 228 -24.71 33.92 -1.38
N ASP A 229 -25.55 33.12 -2.04
CA ASP A 229 -27.02 33.25 -2.00
C ASP A 229 -27.75 32.02 -1.39
N MET A 230 -27.04 31.12 -0.69
CA MET A 230 -27.65 29.96 0.00
C MET A 230 -27.15 29.74 1.43
N GLU A 231 -27.93 30.20 2.41
CA GLU A 231 -27.96 29.57 3.73
C GLU A 231 -28.72 28.23 3.65
N ILE A 232 -28.05 27.14 3.25
CA ILE A 232 -28.49 25.78 3.60
C ILE A 232 -27.32 24.97 4.17
N SER A 233 -27.29 24.92 5.50
CA SER A 233 -26.74 23.86 6.36
C SER A 233 -25.73 22.86 5.75
N ALA A 234 -24.46 23.25 5.69
CA ALA A 234 -23.33 22.32 5.75
C ALA A 234 -22.10 23.00 6.42
N GLN A 235 -22.10 23.07 7.75
CA GLN A 235 -20.90 23.41 8.53
C GLN A 235 -19.88 22.26 8.54
N PRO A 236 -18.60 22.49 8.89
CA PRO A 236 -17.80 23.73 8.78
C PRO A 236 -16.45 23.45 8.02
N VAL A 237 -15.58 24.38 7.59
CA VAL A 237 -15.11 25.66 8.15
C VAL A 237 -14.31 25.39 9.46
N THR A 238 -13.14 25.96 9.80
CA THR A 238 -12.44 27.23 9.48
C THR A 238 -10.89 26.96 9.35
N PRO A 239 -9.94 27.93 9.40
CA PRO A 239 -8.52 27.75 9.00
C PRO A 239 -7.57 27.94 10.23
N PRO A 240 -6.44 28.69 10.21
CA PRO A 240 -5.32 28.80 9.25
C PRO A 240 -3.93 28.46 9.87
N ALA A 241 -2.95 28.12 9.02
CA ALA A 241 -1.51 28.31 9.31
C ALA A 241 -0.80 28.65 7.99
N MET A 242 -0.23 29.84 7.77
CA MET A 242 1.01 30.39 8.37
C MET A 242 2.24 29.48 8.18
N LYS A 243 3.28 30.07 7.55
CA LYS A 243 4.47 29.37 7.03
C LYS A 243 5.47 29.06 8.15
N ALA A 244 5.88 27.79 8.27
CA ALA A 244 7.08 27.40 9.01
C ALA A 244 7.84 26.29 8.27
N LYS A 245 9.15 26.45 8.07
CA LYS A 245 10.03 25.38 7.56
C LYS A 245 10.48 24.51 8.73
N ALA A 246 10.00 23.26 8.80
CA ALA A 246 10.54 22.26 9.71
C ALA A 246 11.51 21.32 8.98
N ARG A 247 12.72 21.13 9.51
CA ARG A 247 13.57 19.99 9.15
C ARG A 247 13.00 18.73 9.81
N SER A 248 13.03 17.61 9.11
CA SER A 248 12.53 16.32 9.61
C SER A 248 13.50 15.67 10.58
N THR A 249 13.28 15.88 11.88
CA THR A 249 13.84 15.04 12.96
C THR A 249 12.70 14.59 13.85
N LEU A 250 12.63 13.29 14.19
CA LEU A 250 11.70 12.79 15.20
C LEU A 250 12.01 13.46 16.56
N PRO A 251 10.99 13.68 17.42
CA PRO A 251 11.20 14.20 18.77
C PRO A 251 12.24 13.37 19.56
N PRO A 252 13.12 13.98 20.37
CA PRO A 252 14.14 13.25 21.14
C PRO A 252 13.56 12.15 22.03
N GLU A 253 12.33 12.32 22.51
CA GLU A 253 11.62 11.39 23.38
C GLU A 253 11.18 10.13 22.61
N ILE A 254 10.85 10.26 21.32
CA ILE A 254 10.56 9.11 20.44
C ILE A 254 11.82 8.28 20.23
N TRP A 255 12.98 8.93 20.05
CA TRP A 255 14.26 8.22 20.00
C TRP A 255 14.63 7.58 21.34
N SER A 256 14.42 8.27 22.46
CA SER A 256 14.65 7.73 23.81
C SER A 256 13.90 6.40 23.99
N MET A 257 12.58 6.40 23.73
CA MET A 257 11.75 5.20 23.85
C MET A 257 12.11 4.10 22.85
N ILE A 258 12.55 4.44 21.63
CA ILE A 258 13.02 3.44 20.66
C ILE A 258 14.30 2.75 21.16
N LEU A 259 15.26 3.53 21.67
CA LEU A 259 16.58 3.03 22.03
C LEU A 259 16.59 2.32 23.37
N GLU A 260 15.75 2.76 24.33
CA GLU A 260 15.41 1.99 25.53
C GLU A 260 14.76 0.65 25.17
N PHE A 261 13.79 0.63 24.25
CA PHE A 261 13.12 -0.60 23.81
C PHE A 261 14.06 -1.58 23.07
N THR A 262 15.04 -1.08 22.31
CA THR A 262 16.08 -1.92 21.69
C THR A 262 17.26 -2.26 22.60
N ASN A 263 17.24 -1.82 23.87
CA ASN A 263 18.36 -1.98 24.81
C ASN A 263 19.69 -1.37 24.28
N ASP A 264 19.60 -0.30 23.48
CA ASP A 264 20.72 0.31 22.75
C ASP A 264 21.21 1.62 23.39
N TRP A 265 21.84 1.48 24.57
CA TRP A 265 22.49 2.56 25.32
C TRP A 265 23.52 3.34 24.48
N GLU A 266 24.17 2.66 23.55
CA GLU A 266 25.32 3.15 22.79
C GLU A 266 24.87 4.20 21.76
N LEU A 267 23.84 3.88 20.96
CA LEU A 267 23.28 4.85 20.00
C LEU A 267 22.62 6.05 20.71
N ALA A 268 21.98 5.83 21.86
CA ALA A 268 21.35 6.90 22.64
C ALA A 268 22.39 7.90 23.15
N THR A 269 23.49 7.40 23.70
CA THR A 269 24.63 8.21 24.16
C THR A 269 25.26 8.98 22.99
N CYS A 270 25.51 8.32 21.86
CA CYS A 270 26.16 8.94 20.70
C CYS A 270 25.30 10.03 20.03
N LEU A 271 23.97 9.96 20.12
CA LEU A 271 23.04 10.98 19.62
C LEU A 271 22.74 12.10 20.63
N GLY A 272 23.25 12.00 21.87
CA GLY A 272 22.94 12.96 22.94
C GLY A 272 21.50 12.86 23.47
N ILE A 273 20.90 11.67 23.38
CA ILE A 273 19.49 11.42 23.67
C ILE A 273 19.36 10.72 25.03
N TYR A 274 18.46 11.23 25.87
CA TYR A 274 18.28 10.74 27.24
C TYR A 274 17.85 9.27 27.26
N THR A 275 18.43 8.47 28.15
CA THR A 275 18.14 7.05 28.29
C THR A 275 18.31 6.59 29.73
N THR A 276 17.46 5.68 30.17
CA THR A 276 17.49 5.01 31.48
C THR A 276 18.26 3.68 31.47
N LEU A 277 18.88 3.31 30.34
CA LEU A 277 19.64 2.07 30.22
C LEU A 277 20.98 2.15 30.98
N GLU A 278 21.29 1.09 31.74
CA GLU A 278 22.63 0.92 32.32
C GLU A 278 23.63 0.48 31.24
N MET A 279 24.81 1.10 31.24
CA MET A 279 25.93 0.72 30.37
C MET A 279 26.33 -0.75 30.63
N PRO A 280 26.41 -1.64 29.61
CA PRO A 280 26.63 -3.08 29.79
C PRO A 280 27.98 -3.46 30.44
N THR A 281 28.04 -3.46 31.76
CA THR A 281 29.25 -3.77 32.54
C THR A 281 29.48 -5.28 32.75
N SER A 282 28.44 -6.11 32.61
CA SER A 282 28.46 -7.54 32.98
C SER A 282 29.27 -8.46 32.06
N GLN A 283 29.59 -8.04 30.83
CA GLN A 283 30.48 -8.79 29.91
C GLN A 283 31.72 -8.00 29.45
N GLY A 284 32.09 -6.96 30.21
CA GLY A 284 33.47 -6.45 30.24
C GLY A 284 33.81 -5.33 29.26
N TRP A 285 33.27 -4.14 29.50
CA TRP A 285 33.95 -2.89 29.12
C TRP A 285 34.80 -2.36 30.29
N ARG A 286 35.92 -1.69 29.98
CA ARG A 286 36.82 -1.05 30.97
C ARG A 286 37.17 0.36 30.50
N ARG A 287 37.31 1.30 31.44
CA ARG A 287 37.71 2.70 31.13
C ARG A 287 39.16 2.84 30.66
N GLU A 288 39.99 1.86 30.97
CA GLU A 288 41.41 1.79 30.59
C GLU A 288 41.68 0.50 29.80
N PRO A 289 42.62 0.51 28.84
CA PRO A 289 43.06 -0.70 28.14
C PRO A 289 43.69 -1.70 29.14
N LYS A 290 43.62 -3.01 28.82
CA LYS A 290 44.11 -4.06 29.75
C LYS A 290 45.60 -4.00 30.02
N ASP A 291 46.38 -3.49 29.06
CA ASP A 291 47.77 -3.07 29.24
C ASP A 291 47.93 -1.65 28.65
N PRO A 292 48.25 -0.63 29.47
CA PRO A 292 48.52 0.73 28.98
C PRO A 292 49.79 0.87 28.14
N ASN A 293 50.68 -0.13 28.14
CA ASN A 293 51.98 -0.08 27.46
C ASN A 293 51.95 -0.68 26.05
N ASP A 294 50.89 -1.40 25.68
CA ASP A 294 50.71 -2.00 24.35
C ASP A 294 50.02 -1.01 23.39
N PRO A 295 50.73 -0.46 22.38
CA PRO A 295 50.16 0.52 21.45
C PRO A 295 48.98 -0.03 20.63
N LEU A 296 48.91 -1.35 20.40
CA LEU A 296 47.82 -1.98 19.66
C LEU A 296 46.55 -2.08 20.51
N GLN A 297 46.67 -2.48 21.79
CA GLN A 297 45.52 -2.47 22.71
C GLN A 297 45.05 -1.04 23.04
N VAL A 298 45.97 -0.09 23.23
CA VAL A 298 45.62 1.33 23.41
C VAL A 298 44.90 1.87 22.17
N PHE A 299 45.37 1.55 20.96
CA PHE A 299 44.68 1.96 19.73
C PHE A 299 43.33 1.27 19.56
N MET A 300 43.22 -0.04 19.81
CA MET A 300 41.96 -0.79 19.68
C MET A 300 40.90 -0.29 20.66
N HIS A 301 41.27 -0.07 21.93
CA HIS A 301 40.38 0.50 22.95
C HIS A 301 39.91 1.91 22.58
N ALA A 302 40.83 2.75 22.09
CA ALA A 302 40.49 4.08 21.58
C ALA A 302 39.63 4.04 20.30
N LEU A 303 39.77 3.01 19.45
CA LEU A 303 38.93 2.79 18.27
C LEU A 303 37.53 2.32 18.65
N GLU A 304 37.40 1.37 19.58
CA GLU A 304 36.12 0.93 20.17
C GLU A 304 35.38 2.11 20.80
N TRP A 305 36.07 2.98 21.55
CA TRP A 305 35.49 4.22 22.06
C TRP A 305 35.07 5.19 20.95
N THR A 306 35.92 5.38 19.92
CA THR A 306 35.58 6.25 18.77
C THR A 306 34.36 5.73 17.99
N LEU A 307 34.19 4.41 17.89
CA LEU A 307 33.01 3.75 17.30
C LEU A 307 31.73 3.94 18.14
N LEU A 308 31.86 4.18 19.45
CA LEU A 308 30.75 4.38 20.38
C LEU A 308 30.35 5.86 20.54
N THR A 309 31.26 6.81 20.31
CA THR A 309 31.06 8.22 20.70
C THR A 309 31.38 9.27 19.63
N ALA A 310 31.72 8.88 18.39
CA ALA A 310 32.12 9.81 17.34
C ALA A 310 31.48 9.51 15.98
N ASP A 311 31.51 10.50 15.08
CA ASP A 311 30.88 10.41 13.77
C ASP A 311 31.69 9.57 12.77
N THR A 312 31.04 9.15 11.67
CA THR A 312 31.66 8.31 10.65
C THR A 312 32.93 8.93 10.04
N GLN A 313 33.02 10.26 9.97
CA GLN A 313 34.22 10.94 9.48
C GLN A 313 35.38 10.85 10.48
N SER A 314 35.10 10.99 11.78
CA SER A 314 36.08 10.78 12.85
C SER A 314 36.53 9.32 12.95
N VAL A 315 35.61 8.36 12.81
CA VAL A 315 35.94 6.92 12.74
C VAL A 315 36.86 6.61 11.55
N CYS A 316 36.52 7.09 10.35
CA CYS A 316 37.36 6.93 9.16
C CYS A 316 38.74 7.60 9.33
N SER A 317 38.80 8.79 9.94
CA SER A 317 40.06 9.48 10.26
C SER A 317 40.90 8.68 11.27
N LYS A 318 40.28 8.11 12.31
CA LYS A 318 40.94 7.26 13.31
C LYS A 318 41.54 6.01 12.68
N LEU A 319 40.80 5.35 11.79
CA LEU A 319 41.26 4.19 11.01
C LEU A 319 42.38 4.53 10.03
N ALA A 320 42.37 5.74 9.43
CA ALA A 320 43.44 6.20 8.55
C ALA A 320 44.78 6.43 9.29
N HIS A 321 44.75 6.58 10.61
CA HIS A 321 45.93 6.70 11.49
C HIS A 321 46.21 5.41 12.29
N ALA A 322 45.79 4.24 11.77
CA ALA A 322 46.06 2.95 12.41
C ALA A 322 47.55 2.60 12.44
N PRO A 323 48.06 1.93 13.50
CA PRO A 323 49.43 1.42 13.54
C PRO A 323 49.73 0.47 12.37
N PRO A 324 50.96 0.43 11.82
CA PRO A 324 51.31 -0.47 10.72
C PRO A 324 51.13 -1.97 11.01
N SER A 325 51.09 -2.36 12.28
CA SER A 325 50.83 -3.71 12.78
C SER A 325 49.34 -4.03 13.01
N PHE A 326 48.43 -3.10 12.70
CA PHE A 326 46.98 -3.29 12.82
C PHE A 326 46.46 -4.09 11.62
N HIS A 327 46.07 -5.34 11.85
CA HIS A 327 45.66 -6.28 10.79
C HIS A 327 44.25 -6.84 10.96
N ASP A 328 43.80 -7.02 12.21
CA ASP A 328 42.48 -7.55 12.57
C ASP A 328 41.74 -6.61 13.52
N LEU A 329 40.41 -6.54 13.37
CA LEU A 329 39.51 -5.84 14.31
C LEU A 329 39.15 -6.76 15.48
N SER A 330 38.97 -6.21 16.68
CA SER A 330 38.49 -6.98 17.82
C SER A 330 37.06 -7.51 17.58
N ALA A 331 36.70 -8.61 18.23
CA ALA A 331 35.34 -9.14 18.16
C ALA A 331 34.28 -8.12 18.65
N LEU A 332 34.63 -7.23 19.58
CA LEU A 332 33.77 -6.16 20.06
C LEU A 332 33.62 -5.04 19.01
N ALA A 333 34.72 -4.54 18.44
CA ALA A 333 34.68 -3.54 17.37
C ALA A 333 33.89 -4.06 16.15
N VAL A 334 34.08 -5.32 15.77
CA VAL A 334 33.28 -5.99 14.73
C VAL A 334 31.79 -6.02 15.11
N HIS A 335 31.46 -6.43 16.34
CA HIS A 335 30.07 -6.51 16.81
C HIS A 335 29.40 -5.13 16.80
N LEU A 336 30.09 -4.08 17.26
CA LEU A 336 29.61 -2.69 17.23
C LEU A 336 29.39 -2.18 15.79
N ILE A 337 30.35 -2.39 14.89
CA ILE A 337 30.23 -2.02 13.46
C ILE A 337 29.04 -2.73 12.81
N PHE A 338 28.77 -3.99 13.15
CA PHE A 338 27.59 -4.70 12.64
C PHE A 338 26.28 -4.25 13.31
N LYS A 339 26.27 -3.99 14.63
CA LYS A 339 25.10 -3.46 15.34
C LYS A 339 24.66 -2.10 14.77
N PHE A 340 25.59 -1.17 14.59
CA PHE A 340 25.32 0.16 14.04
C PHE A 340 25.04 0.19 12.53
N SER A 341 25.28 -0.91 11.79
CA SER A 341 24.83 -1.05 10.40
C SER A 341 23.51 -1.84 10.26
N LEU A 342 23.18 -2.68 11.25
CA LEU A 342 21.88 -3.36 11.37
C LEU A 342 20.73 -2.39 11.65
N THR A 343 20.95 -1.32 12.43
CA THR A 343 19.94 -0.27 12.71
C THR A 343 19.52 0.54 11.47
N GLY A 344 20.14 0.32 10.30
CA GLY A 344 19.82 1.04 9.06
C GLY A 344 19.47 0.21 7.83
N CYS A 345 20.01 -1.02 7.63
CA CYS A 345 20.07 -1.57 6.26
C CYS A 345 20.03 -3.10 6.05
N PHE A 346 19.88 -3.96 7.06
CA PHE A 346 20.16 -5.40 6.91
C PHE A 346 19.10 -6.31 7.58
N ASP A 347 18.49 -7.20 6.80
CA ASP A 347 17.75 -8.37 7.31
C ASP A 347 18.64 -9.62 7.40
N GLY A 348 18.13 -10.68 8.03
CA GLY A 348 18.86 -11.94 8.26
C GLY A 348 19.29 -12.73 7.02
N LYS A 349 18.70 -12.47 5.84
CA LYS A 349 19.13 -13.04 4.54
C LYS A 349 20.20 -12.16 3.91
N THR A 350 20.09 -10.84 4.06
CA THR A 350 21.11 -9.91 3.53
C THR A 350 22.47 -10.05 4.22
N ILE A 351 22.58 -10.67 5.40
CA ILE A 351 23.89 -10.93 6.05
C ILE A 351 24.74 -11.91 5.23
N PRO A 352 24.34 -13.19 5.03
CA PRO A 352 25.11 -14.12 4.20
C PRO A 352 25.24 -13.62 2.75
N THR A 353 24.18 -13.01 2.20
CA THR A 353 24.22 -12.46 0.84
C THR A 353 25.22 -11.31 0.72
N LYS A 354 25.26 -10.31 1.62
CA LYS A 354 26.21 -9.19 1.49
C LYS A 354 27.64 -9.53 1.95
N ALA A 355 27.82 -10.44 2.92
CA ALA A 355 29.12 -11.02 3.24
C ALA A 355 29.74 -11.71 2.00
N SER A 356 28.90 -12.34 1.18
CA SER A 356 29.28 -12.97 -0.09
C SER A 356 29.33 -12.01 -1.29
N ALA A 357 28.50 -10.96 -1.33
CA ALA A 357 28.30 -10.09 -2.50
C ALA A 357 29.10 -8.78 -2.49
N TYR A 358 29.64 -8.36 -1.34
CA TYR A 358 30.36 -7.08 -1.20
C TYR A 358 31.66 -7.22 -0.41
N TYR A 359 31.63 -7.91 0.75
CA TYR A 359 32.77 -7.91 1.67
C TYR A 359 33.80 -9.02 1.41
N GLY A 360 33.37 -10.19 0.91
CA GLY A 360 34.26 -11.33 0.66
C GLY A 360 34.91 -11.88 1.94
N ARG A 361 34.20 -11.87 3.08
CA ARG A 361 34.75 -12.23 4.39
C ARG A 361 34.11 -13.48 4.97
N THR A 362 34.79 -14.61 4.84
CA THR A 362 34.38 -15.89 5.42
C THR A 362 34.22 -15.90 6.95
N PRO A 363 34.95 -15.10 7.78
CA PRO A 363 34.68 -15.07 9.23
C PRO A 363 33.28 -14.56 9.60
N ILE A 364 32.65 -13.73 8.76
CA ILE A 364 31.27 -13.27 8.97
C ILE A 364 30.28 -14.42 8.68
N LEU A 365 30.57 -15.23 7.65
CA LEU A 365 29.78 -16.41 7.32
C LEU A 365 29.94 -17.51 8.39
N ASP A 366 31.14 -17.73 8.90
CA ASP A 366 31.40 -18.60 10.05
C ASP A 366 30.68 -18.12 11.32
N TRP A 367 30.72 -16.83 11.62
CA TRP A 367 29.98 -16.27 12.75
C TRP A 367 28.47 -16.42 12.57
N TRP A 368 27.91 -16.11 11.40
CA TRP A 368 26.48 -16.27 11.11
C TRP A 368 26.02 -17.74 11.19
N ALA A 369 26.83 -18.67 10.67
CA ALA A 369 26.57 -20.11 10.73
C ALA A 369 26.63 -20.64 12.16
N ARG A 370 27.57 -20.19 12.99
CA ARG A 370 27.75 -20.66 14.38
C ARG A 370 26.93 -19.89 15.41
N SER A 371 26.45 -18.69 15.08
CA SER A 371 25.73 -17.81 16.02
C SER A 371 24.38 -18.40 16.41
N PRO A 372 24.05 -18.51 17.71
CA PRO A 372 22.77 -19.02 18.19
C PRO A 372 21.61 -18.03 17.95
N SER A 373 21.90 -16.76 17.67
CA SER A 373 20.89 -15.73 17.39
C SER A 373 20.12 -15.97 16.09
N PHE A 374 20.65 -16.79 15.18
CA PHE A 374 19.97 -17.21 13.94
C PHE A 374 19.53 -18.67 14.06
N LEU A 375 18.31 -18.87 14.58
CA LEU A 375 17.67 -20.18 14.75
C LEU A 375 17.54 -20.95 13.42
N GLU A 376 17.24 -20.24 12.34
CA GLU A 376 17.27 -20.76 10.96
C GLU A 376 18.36 -20.07 10.14
N LYS A 377 19.14 -20.84 9.39
CA LYS A 377 20.16 -20.31 8.48
C LYS A 377 19.53 -19.97 7.13
N GLN A 378 18.78 -18.87 7.08
CA GLN A 378 18.11 -18.40 5.86
C GLN A 378 19.09 -17.65 4.94
N TYR A 379 19.19 -18.10 3.68
CA TYR A 379 19.95 -17.47 2.59
C TYR A 379 19.31 -17.84 1.25
N ASP A 380 19.57 -17.02 0.23
CA ASP A 380 19.06 -17.15 -1.15
C ASP A 380 20.21 -17.50 -2.13
N GLY A 381 19.88 -17.57 -3.42
CA GLY A 381 20.89 -17.79 -4.47
C GLY A 381 21.71 -16.54 -4.81
N GLU A 382 21.27 -15.34 -4.38
CA GLU A 382 21.99 -14.11 -4.68
C GLU A 382 23.37 -14.10 -4.00
N ALA A 383 23.52 -14.76 -2.85
CA ALA A 383 24.80 -14.93 -2.16
C ALA A 383 25.89 -15.54 -3.06
N LEU A 384 25.62 -16.68 -3.70
CA LEU A 384 26.59 -17.38 -4.56
C LEU A 384 26.70 -16.71 -5.94
N ASN A 385 25.59 -16.20 -6.48
CA ASN A 385 25.57 -15.47 -7.74
C ASN A 385 26.49 -14.24 -7.68
N HIS A 386 26.36 -13.43 -6.63
CA HIS A 386 27.17 -12.22 -6.45
C HIS A 386 28.61 -12.54 -6.00
N ALA A 387 28.86 -13.59 -5.20
CA ALA A 387 30.24 -14.03 -4.91
C ALA A 387 30.99 -14.39 -6.19
N SER A 388 30.32 -15.09 -7.11
CA SER A 388 30.83 -15.39 -8.45
C SER A 388 31.07 -14.10 -9.24
N GLY A 389 30.09 -13.19 -9.25
CA GLY A 389 30.18 -11.85 -9.83
C GLY A 389 31.17 -10.87 -9.18
N ARG A 390 31.90 -11.29 -8.12
CA ARG A 390 32.93 -10.50 -7.43
C ARG A 390 34.33 -11.14 -7.45
N GLY A 391 34.46 -12.37 -7.93
CA GLY A 391 35.74 -13.06 -7.97
C GLY A 391 36.13 -13.78 -6.67
N PHE A 392 35.20 -13.93 -5.71
CA PHE A 392 35.49 -14.43 -4.35
C PHE A 392 35.50 -15.97 -4.27
N VAL A 393 36.47 -16.61 -4.93
CA VAL A 393 36.65 -18.08 -4.93
C VAL A 393 36.71 -18.67 -3.51
N HIS A 394 37.36 -18.00 -2.56
CA HIS A 394 37.45 -18.45 -1.17
C HIS A 394 36.11 -18.43 -0.42
N VAL A 395 35.15 -17.59 -0.85
CA VAL A 395 33.77 -17.63 -0.33
C VAL A 395 32.98 -18.76 -0.96
N LEU A 396 33.13 -19.02 -2.26
CA LEU A 396 32.50 -20.16 -2.93
C LEU A 396 32.99 -21.50 -2.33
N GLU A 397 34.29 -21.61 -2.08
CA GLU A 397 34.91 -22.74 -1.40
C GLU A 397 34.47 -22.86 0.09
N TRP A 398 34.20 -21.74 0.78
CA TRP A 398 33.57 -21.76 2.11
C TRP A 398 32.14 -22.31 2.04
N TRP A 399 31.32 -21.85 1.10
CA TRP A 399 29.96 -22.36 0.90
C TRP A 399 29.98 -23.87 0.62
N ARG A 400 30.89 -24.33 -0.24
CA ARG A 400 31.11 -25.76 -0.51
C ARG A 400 31.48 -26.57 0.74
N ARG A 401 32.32 -26.02 1.63
CA ARG A 401 32.73 -26.67 2.89
C ARG A 401 31.69 -26.56 4.01
N SER A 402 30.73 -25.64 3.92
CA SER A 402 29.74 -25.37 4.97
C SER A 402 28.72 -26.50 5.20
N GLY A 403 28.57 -27.42 4.23
CA GLY A 403 27.51 -28.43 4.23
C GLY A 403 26.10 -27.90 3.94
N LEU A 404 25.96 -26.60 3.67
CA LEU A 404 24.69 -25.97 3.30
C LEU A 404 24.41 -26.15 1.79
N PRO A 405 23.16 -26.40 1.36
CA PRO A 405 22.82 -26.54 -0.06
C PRO A 405 23.26 -25.37 -0.94
N LEU A 406 24.03 -25.63 -1.99
CA LEU A 406 24.52 -24.61 -2.92
C LEU A 406 23.37 -24.09 -3.80
N LYS A 407 22.86 -22.89 -3.49
CA LYS A 407 21.79 -22.22 -4.25
C LYS A 407 22.42 -21.27 -5.27
N TYR A 408 22.25 -21.54 -6.56
CA TYR A 408 22.72 -20.67 -7.65
C TYR A 408 21.94 -20.94 -8.95
N ASP A 409 21.89 -19.92 -9.82
CA ASP A 409 21.30 -19.98 -11.16
C ASP A 409 22.30 -19.56 -12.26
N GLU A 410 21.83 -19.30 -13.47
CA GLU A 410 22.65 -18.85 -14.60
C GLU A 410 23.35 -17.50 -14.34
N GLN A 411 22.81 -16.66 -13.44
CA GLN A 411 23.39 -15.36 -13.13
C GLN A 411 24.76 -15.47 -12.46
N ALA A 412 25.06 -16.56 -11.75
CA ALA A 412 26.41 -16.79 -11.22
C ALA A 412 27.49 -16.75 -12.32
N PHE A 413 27.20 -17.41 -13.44
CA PHE A 413 28.10 -17.50 -14.59
C PHE A 413 28.07 -16.22 -15.42
N GLU A 414 26.88 -15.61 -15.62
CA GLU A 414 26.76 -14.35 -16.35
C GLU A 414 27.45 -13.19 -15.63
N MET A 415 27.31 -13.08 -14.31
CA MET A 415 27.93 -12.02 -13.52
C MET A 415 29.45 -12.20 -13.44
N ALA A 416 29.95 -13.41 -13.18
CA ALA A 416 31.38 -13.70 -13.22
C ALA A 416 31.98 -13.36 -14.60
N SER A 417 31.26 -13.70 -15.67
CA SER A 417 31.66 -13.40 -17.04
C SER A 417 31.64 -11.91 -17.36
N SER A 418 30.66 -11.16 -16.85
CA SER A 418 30.56 -9.70 -17.01
C SER A 418 31.70 -8.91 -16.35
N LYS A 419 32.35 -9.49 -15.33
CA LYS A 419 33.43 -8.86 -14.55
C LYS A 419 34.82 -9.42 -14.82
N GLY A 420 34.96 -10.35 -15.77
CA GLY A 420 36.26 -10.88 -16.18
C GLY A 420 36.85 -11.94 -15.26
N HIS A 421 36.05 -12.56 -14.38
CA HIS A 421 36.53 -13.46 -13.32
C HIS A 421 36.76 -14.89 -13.82
N VAL A 422 37.76 -15.06 -14.70
CA VAL A 422 38.19 -16.35 -15.26
C VAL A 422 38.44 -17.40 -14.17
N HIS A 423 39.11 -17.01 -13.08
CA HIS A 423 39.44 -17.89 -11.95
C HIS A 423 38.22 -18.40 -11.17
N VAL A 424 37.09 -17.69 -11.21
CA VAL A 424 35.80 -18.17 -10.67
C VAL A 424 35.17 -19.19 -11.61
N LEU A 425 35.20 -18.94 -12.92
CA LEU A 425 34.66 -19.88 -13.91
C LEU A 425 35.47 -21.19 -13.92
N GLU A 426 36.78 -21.10 -13.72
CA GLU A 426 37.68 -22.23 -13.53
C GLU A 426 37.37 -23.01 -12.23
N TRP A 427 37.16 -22.33 -11.10
CA TRP A 427 36.70 -22.98 -9.86
C TRP A 427 35.35 -23.69 -10.06
N TRP A 428 34.38 -23.08 -10.77
CA TRP A 428 33.11 -23.76 -11.07
C TRP A 428 33.27 -24.99 -11.98
N ARG A 429 34.19 -24.94 -12.96
CA ARG A 429 34.54 -26.11 -13.80
C ARG A 429 35.12 -27.23 -12.95
N GLU A 430 36.06 -26.92 -12.06
CA GLU A 430 36.73 -27.91 -11.21
C GLU A 430 35.82 -28.46 -10.10
N ALA A 431 34.97 -27.61 -9.52
CA ALA A 431 33.95 -28.03 -8.56
C ALA A 431 32.93 -28.97 -9.21
N GLY A 432 32.44 -28.68 -10.42
CA GLY A 432 31.53 -29.54 -11.18
C GLY A 432 32.14 -30.87 -11.65
N LEU A 433 33.47 -30.94 -11.80
CA LEU A 433 34.19 -32.20 -12.05
C LEU A 433 34.39 -33.04 -10.78
N GLN A 434 34.38 -32.42 -9.59
CA GLN A 434 34.57 -33.08 -8.30
C GLN A 434 33.25 -33.45 -7.61
N ASP A 435 32.16 -32.75 -7.90
CA ASP A 435 30.84 -32.92 -7.28
C ASP A 435 29.74 -32.93 -8.36
N PRO A 436 29.15 -34.10 -8.68
CA PRO A 436 28.10 -34.23 -9.69
C PRO A 436 26.79 -33.47 -9.39
N SER A 437 26.61 -32.91 -8.18
CA SER A 437 25.48 -32.02 -7.89
C SER A 437 25.67 -30.60 -8.45
N ILE A 438 26.92 -30.20 -8.75
CA ILE A 438 27.27 -28.88 -9.26
C ILE A 438 27.17 -28.86 -10.79
N VAL A 439 25.93 -28.69 -11.29
CA VAL A 439 25.67 -28.49 -12.72
C VAL A 439 26.12 -27.10 -13.15
N VAL A 440 27.03 -27.03 -14.13
CA VAL A 440 27.45 -25.77 -14.79
C VAL A 440 26.32 -25.25 -15.69
N LYS A 441 25.92 -23.99 -15.52
CA LYS A 441 24.78 -23.38 -16.23
C LYS A 441 25.24 -22.13 -17.00
N PRO A 442 25.76 -22.27 -18.23
CA PRO A 442 26.44 -21.17 -18.92
C PRO A 442 25.49 -20.03 -19.35
N GLY A 443 24.18 -20.28 -19.49
CA GLY A 443 23.18 -19.24 -19.77
C GLY A 443 23.57 -18.31 -20.93
N ARG A 444 23.58 -17.00 -20.67
CA ARG A 444 23.98 -15.95 -21.62
C ARG A 444 25.38 -15.40 -21.35
N SER A 445 26.23 -16.16 -20.65
CA SER A 445 27.53 -15.70 -20.14
C SER A 445 28.46 -15.07 -21.18
N LEU A 446 28.46 -15.60 -22.40
CA LEU A 446 29.26 -15.05 -23.50
C LEU A 446 28.77 -13.66 -23.95
N LEU A 447 27.45 -13.40 -23.91
CA LEU A 447 26.91 -12.06 -24.15
C LEU A 447 27.23 -11.10 -23.01
N ALA A 448 27.21 -11.57 -21.77
CA ALA A 448 27.59 -10.77 -20.60
C ALA A 448 29.08 -10.38 -20.66
N ALA A 449 29.97 -11.29 -21.09
CA ALA A 449 31.37 -10.99 -21.36
C ALA A 449 31.54 -9.97 -22.51
N ALA A 450 30.80 -10.18 -23.62
CA ALA A 450 30.85 -9.31 -24.80
C ALA A 450 30.34 -7.88 -24.54
N GLN A 451 29.31 -7.72 -23.69
CA GLN A 451 28.77 -6.42 -23.27
C GLN A 451 29.80 -5.57 -22.52
N TRP A 452 30.61 -6.21 -21.66
CA TRP A 452 31.52 -5.53 -20.73
C TRP A 452 33.00 -5.58 -21.16
N GLY A 453 33.30 -6.03 -22.38
CA GLY A 453 34.66 -6.00 -22.93
C GLY A 453 35.59 -7.12 -22.42
N GLN A 454 35.05 -8.21 -21.88
CA GLN A 454 35.81 -9.19 -21.08
C GLN A 454 36.54 -10.25 -21.93
N MET A 455 37.56 -9.79 -22.65
CA MET A 455 38.38 -10.56 -23.60
C MET A 455 38.89 -11.90 -23.08
N ALA A 456 39.41 -11.94 -21.84
CA ALA A 456 39.99 -13.15 -21.25
C ALA A 456 38.93 -14.22 -20.96
N VAL A 457 37.74 -13.82 -20.52
CA VAL A 457 36.60 -14.71 -20.30
C VAL A 457 36.09 -15.29 -21.62
N MET A 458 36.06 -14.50 -22.70
CA MET A 458 35.61 -14.99 -24.00
C MET A 458 36.55 -16.05 -24.60
N ARG A 459 37.87 -15.91 -24.39
CA ARG A 459 38.84 -16.97 -24.73
C ARG A 459 38.62 -18.20 -23.86
N TRP A 460 38.54 -18.03 -22.54
CA TRP A 460 38.32 -19.13 -21.61
C TRP A 460 37.04 -19.92 -21.94
N TRP A 461 35.93 -19.27 -22.30
CA TRP A 461 34.70 -19.98 -22.69
C TRP A 461 34.88 -20.86 -23.94
N GLU A 462 35.56 -20.36 -24.98
CA GLU A 462 35.86 -21.15 -26.19
C GLU A 462 36.85 -22.29 -25.91
N GLU A 463 37.86 -22.03 -25.07
CA GLU A 463 38.89 -23.01 -24.65
C GLU A 463 38.36 -24.05 -23.63
N SER A 464 37.28 -23.75 -22.92
CA SER A 464 36.74 -24.60 -21.83
C SER A 464 36.10 -25.91 -22.29
N GLY A 465 35.72 -26.02 -23.56
CA GLY A 465 34.93 -27.14 -24.09
C GLY A 465 33.47 -27.20 -23.60
N ILE A 466 33.02 -26.25 -22.79
CA ILE A 466 31.64 -26.20 -22.27
C ILE A 466 30.71 -25.65 -23.38
N PRO A 467 29.55 -26.28 -23.67
CA PRO A 467 28.64 -25.78 -24.71
C PRO A 467 27.95 -24.48 -24.28
N VAL A 468 28.31 -23.35 -24.90
CA VAL A 468 27.75 -22.02 -24.60
C VAL A 468 26.75 -21.55 -25.66
N GLY A 469 25.60 -21.04 -25.24
CA GLY A 469 24.56 -20.50 -26.11
C GLY A 469 24.82 -19.08 -26.62
N HIS A 470 23.92 -18.62 -27.51
CA HIS A 470 23.85 -17.23 -28.00
C HIS A 470 25.12 -16.66 -28.68
N GLN A 471 25.93 -17.52 -29.28
CA GLN A 471 27.17 -17.16 -29.99
C GLN A 471 26.94 -16.24 -31.21
N ASP A 472 25.73 -16.26 -31.77
CA ASP A 472 25.22 -15.43 -32.86
C ASP A 472 25.03 -13.95 -32.47
N ALA A 473 24.60 -13.71 -31.23
CA ALA A 473 24.27 -12.36 -30.73
C ALA A 473 25.48 -11.59 -30.17
N VAL A 474 26.67 -12.19 -30.14
CA VAL A 474 27.92 -11.60 -29.60
C VAL A 474 28.28 -10.29 -30.32
N CYS A 475 28.30 -10.30 -31.65
CA CYS A 475 28.60 -9.12 -32.47
C CYS A 475 27.63 -7.97 -32.18
N LYS A 476 26.33 -8.28 -32.07
CA LYS A 476 25.28 -7.29 -31.78
C LYS A 476 25.46 -6.68 -30.39
N MET A 477 25.78 -7.50 -29.40
CA MET A 477 26.02 -7.03 -28.03
C MET A 477 27.26 -6.15 -27.94
N ALA A 478 28.39 -6.59 -28.52
CA ALA A 478 29.62 -5.80 -28.55
C ALA A 478 29.42 -4.44 -29.26
N SER A 479 28.67 -4.43 -30.36
CA SER A 479 28.39 -3.19 -31.13
C SER A 479 27.51 -2.22 -30.34
N ARG A 480 26.45 -2.73 -29.69
CA ARG A 480 25.54 -1.95 -28.85
C ARG A 480 26.22 -1.22 -27.68
N TRP A 481 27.33 -1.77 -27.17
CA TRP A 481 28.02 -1.25 -25.97
C TRP A 481 29.43 -0.71 -26.26
N GLY A 482 29.76 -0.44 -27.53
CA GLY A 482 31.01 0.24 -27.92
C GLY A 482 32.28 -0.62 -27.89
N GLN A 483 32.14 -1.95 -27.79
CA GLN A 483 33.23 -2.88 -27.48
C GLN A 483 34.03 -3.32 -28.71
N VAL A 484 34.74 -2.38 -29.35
CA VAL A 484 35.61 -2.63 -30.53
C VAL A 484 36.54 -3.83 -30.33
N LYS A 485 37.20 -3.91 -29.17
CA LYS A 485 38.17 -4.99 -28.86
C LYS A 485 37.52 -6.38 -28.88
N VAL A 486 36.26 -6.49 -28.46
CA VAL A 486 35.51 -7.76 -28.49
C VAL A 486 35.22 -8.18 -29.94
N LEU A 487 34.91 -7.24 -30.82
CA LEU A 487 34.71 -7.51 -32.24
C LEU A 487 36.01 -8.04 -32.90
N ASP A 488 37.16 -7.44 -32.59
CA ASP A 488 38.47 -7.96 -33.04
C ASP A 488 38.76 -9.37 -32.50
N LEU A 489 38.53 -9.63 -31.21
CA LEU A 489 38.73 -10.96 -30.62
C LEU A 489 37.79 -12.01 -31.24
N TRP A 490 36.52 -11.67 -31.42
CA TRP A 490 35.54 -12.59 -31.98
C TRP A 490 35.84 -12.88 -33.47
N ARG A 491 36.37 -11.90 -34.22
CA ARG A 491 36.94 -12.14 -35.54
C ARG A 491 38.12 -13.11 -35.50
N GLN A 492 39.06 -12.92 -34.56
CA GLN A 492 40.22 -13.80 -34.41
C GLN A 492 39.86 -15.24 -34.02
N LEU A 493 38.88 -15.44 -33.12
CA LEU A 493 38.45 -16.77 -32.67
C LEU A 493 37.66 -17.54 -33.73
N ARG A 494 36.83 -16.85 -34.54
CA ARG A 494 35.92 -17.51 -35.49
C ARG A 494 36.45 -17.51 -36.93
N GLY A 495 37.37 -16.60 -37.27
CA GLY A 495 37.85 -16.34 -38.64
C GLY A 495 36.98 -15.32 -39.39
N ASP A 496 37.60 -14.52 -40.25
CA ASP A 496 37.00 -13.35 -40.91
C ASP A 496 35.65 -13.65 -41.60
N ASP A 497 35.59 -14.77 -42.33
CA ASP A 497 34.42 -15.16 -43.15
C ASP A 497 33.24 -15.73 -42.33
N LYS A 498 33.47 -16.12 -41.07
CA LYS A 498 32.49 -16.82 -40.22
C LYS A 498 31.81 -15.94 -39.17
N LEU A 499 32.07 -14.62 -39.20
CA LEU A 499 31.36 -13.66 -38.35
C LEU A 499 29.86 -13.62 -38.70
N GLN A 500 29.03 -14.03 -37.74
CA GLN A 500 27.58 -13.89 -37.80
C GLN A 500 27.15 -12.58 -37.14
N PHE A 501 26.27 -11.82 -37.80
CA PHE A 501 25.67 -10.59 -37.29
C PHE A 501 24.30 -10.37 -37.94
N ASP A 502 23.47 -9.52 -37.33
CA ASP A 502 22.12 -9.23 -37.82
C ASP A 502 22.00 -7.86 -38.49
N ASN A 503 20.93 -7.71 -39.26
CA ASN A 503 20.61 -6.55 -40.09
C ASN A 503 20.34 -5.24 -39.29
N GLN A 504 20.56 -5.25 -37.97
CA GLN A 504 20.31 -4.13 -37.05
C GLN A 504 21.58 -3.73 -36.27
N ILE A 505 22.72 -4.37 -36.54
CA ILE A 505 23.94 -4.24 -35.73
C ILE A 505 24.49 -2.81 -35.65
N LEU A 506 24.34 -2.03 -36.73
CA LEU A 506 24.71 -0.62 -36.76
C LEU A 506 23.73 0.27 -35.97
N ILE A 507 22.44 -0.08 -35.92
CA ILE A 507 21.37 0.80 -35.39
C ILE A 507 21.59 1.13 -33.90
N GLU A 508 21.92 0.12 -33.10
CA GLU A 508 22.19 0.32 -31.67
C GLU A 508 23.52 1.05 -31.44
N ALA A 509 24.51 0.89 -32.31
CA ALA A 509 25.79 1.60 -32.24
C ALA A 509 25.63 3.09 -32.60
N THR A 510 24.86 3.43 -33.65
CA THR A 510 24.50 4.80 -34.00
C THR A 510 23.67 5.47 -32.90
N PHE A 511 22.64 4.77 -32.39
CA PHE A 511 21.75 5.32 -31.36
C PHE A 511 22.48 5.64 -30.04
N HIS A 512 23.59 4.96 -29.76
CA HIS A 512 24.47 5.23 -28.62
C HIS A 512 25.75 6.02 -29.00
N ALA A 513 25.82 6.58 -30.21
CA ALA A 513 26.94 7.37 -30.74
C ALA A 513 28.32 6.68 -30.60
N HIS A 514 28.36 5.36 -30.78
CA HIS A 514 29.57 4.54 -30.65
C HIS A 514 30.45 4.58 -31.91
N ILE A 515 30.93 5.79 -32.25
CA ILE A 515 31.77 6.09 -33.43
C ILE A 515 32.92 5.07 -33.62
N PRO A 516 33.69 4.65 -32.60
CA PRO A 516 34.77 3.67 -32.79
C PRO A 516 34.29 2.27 -33.24
N VAL A 517 33.06 1.88 -32.92
CA VAL A 517 32.45 0.62 -33.41
C VAL A 517 31.98 0.76 -34.85
N LEU A 518 31.40 1.90 -35.22
CA LEU A 518 30.98 2.16 -36.59
C LEU A 518 32.20 2.26 -37.52
N GLU A 519 33.28 2.93 -37.08
CA GLU A 519 34.59 2.90 -37.74
C GLU A 519 35.16 1.48 -37.89
N TRP A 520 34.97 0.60 -36.90
CA TRP A 520 35.43 -0.79 -36.99
C TRP A 520 34.63 -1.57 -38.03
N TRP A 521 33.29 -1.43 -38.04
CA TRP A 521 32.44 -2.06 -39.06
C TRP A 521 32.73 -1.55 -40.47
N ARG A 522 33.02 -0.25 -40.62
CA ARG A 522 33.51 0.35 -41.88
C ARG A 522 34.81 -0.33 -42.34
N LYS A 523 35.84 -0.36 -41.48
CA LYS A 523 37.13 -0.97 -41.79
C LYS A 523 37.01 -2.49 -42.07
N TYR A 524 36.09 -3.19 -41.41
CA TYR A 524 35.76 -4.59 -41.70
C TYR A 524 35.15 -4.77 -43.09
N ALA A 525 34.15 -3.94 -43.45
CA ALA A 525 33.49 -3.97 -44.76
C ALA A 525 34.46 -3.69 -45.92
N HIS A 526 35.44 -2.79 -45.72
CA HIS A 526 36.45 -2.48 -46.73
C HIS A 526 37.66 -3.42 -46.74
N GLY A 527 37.83 -4.28 -45.72
CA GLY A 527 38.97 -5.21 -45.60
C GLY A 527 40.26 -4.57 -45.08
N GLU A 528 40.14 -3.42 -44.40
CA GLU A 528 41.22 -2.57 -43.90
C GLU A 528 41.69 -2.97 -42.49
N LEU A 529 40.97 -3.85 -41.79
CA LEU A 529 41.37 -4.28 -40.45
C LEU A 529 42.62 -5.18 -40.47
N PRO A 530 43.49 -5.09 -39.45
CA PRO A 530 44.72 -5.87 -39.38
C PRO A 530 44.50 -7.39 -39.58
N GLY A 531 45.26 -7.99 -40.49
CA GLY A 531 45.20 -9.41 -40.84
C GLY A 531 44.28 -9.78 -42.01
N MET A 532 43.34 -8.92 -42.41
CA MET A 532 42.44 -9.24 -43.53
C MET A 532 43.17 -9.17 -44.89
N GLY A 533 44.15 -8.28 -45.03
CA GLY A 533 45.03 -8.20 -46.20
C GLY A 533 44.33 -7.69 -47.47
N GLY A 534 43.37 -6.78 -47.32
CA GLY A 534 42.56 -6.26 -48.44
C GLY A 534 41.43 -7.19 -48.90
N ARG A 535 41.28 -8.38 -48.27
CA ARG A 535 40.07 -9.20 -48.43
C ARG A 535 38.92 -8.48 -47.72
N LYS A 536 37.87 -8.13 -48.46
CA LYS A 536 36.68 -7.46 -47.91
C LYS A 536 35.88 -8.44 -47.05
N GLY A 537 35.44 -7.99 -45.87
CA GLY A 537 34.57 -8.77 -44.99
C GLY A 537 33.14 -8.90 -45.54
N ASN A 538 32.31 -9.66 -44.83
CA ASN A 538 30.88 -9.77 -45.14
C ASN A 538 30.22 -8.37 -45.14
N ARG A 539 29.47 -8.04 -46.19
CA ARG A 539 28.92 -6.70 -46.45
C ARG A 539 28.02 -6.21 -45.31
N VAL A 540 28.35 -5.06 -44.72
CA VAL A 540 27.71 -4.51 -43.51
C VAL A 540 26.66 -3.43 -43.86
N GLU A 541 25.80 -3.72 -44.82
CA GLU A 541 24.71 -2.82 -45.26
C GLU A 541 23.37 -3.51 -45.05
N TYR A 542 22.36 -2.83 -44.47
CA TYR A 542 21.00 -3.39 -44.50
C TYR A 542 19.85 -2.37 -44.43
N LYS A 543 19.05 -2.36 -45.50
CA LYS A 543 17.65 -1.86 -45.66
C LYS A 543 17.26 -0.43 -45.25
N THR A 544 18.00 0.21 -44.34
CA THR A 544 17.50 1.35 -43.59
C THR A 544 18.56 2.39 -43.24
N MET A 545 19.85 2.06 -43.29
CA MET A 545 21.00 2.96 -43.16
C MET A 545 22.30 2.25 -43.61
N ASP A 546 23.30 2.98 -44.11
CA ASP A 546 24.67 2.50 -44.38
C ASP A 546 25.64 2.84 -43.22
N VAL A 547 26.85 2.27 -43.19
CA VAL A 547 27.85 2.50 -42.13
C VAL A 547 28.47 3.91 -42.17
N GLU A 548 28.56 4.53 -43.36
CA GLU A 548 28.98 5.92 -43.50
C GLU A 548 27.86 6.88 -43.03
N GLU A 549 26.62 6.64 -43.47
CA GLU A 549 25.42 7.39 -43.02
C GLU A 549 25.25 7.28 -41.49
N ALA A 550 25.53 6.10 -40.91
CA ALA A 550 25.55 5.85 -39.48
C ALA A 550 26.65 6.62 -38.72
N LEU A 551 27.80 6.89 -39.36
CA LEU A 551 28.88 7.72 -38.79
C LEU A 551 28.49 9.20 -38.81
N GLU A 552 27.91 9.69 -39.91
CA GLU A 552 27.39 11.06 -40.03
C GLU A 552 26.31 11.35 -38.98
N ASP A 553 25.33 10.45 -38.80
CA ASP A 553 24.26 10.56 -37.79
C ASP A 553 24.82 10.62 -36.35
N SER A 554 25.92 9.90 -36.10
CA SER A 554 26.59 9.83 -34.80
C SER A 554 27.47 11.04 -34.47
N LEU A 555 28.00 11.72 -35.49
CA LEU A 555 28.92 12.86 -35.33
C LEU A 555 28.20 14.21 -35.12
N GLY A 556 26.88 14.24 -35.30
CA GLY A 556 26.03 15.32 -34.79
C GLY A 556 25.63 16.42 -35.76
N ASP A 557 25.98 16.32 -37.06
CA ASP A 557 25.34 17.16 -38.09
C ASP A 557 23.92 16.64 -38.40
N GLN A 558 23.00 16.87 -37.46
CA GLN A 558 21.60 16.43 -37.55
C GLN A 558 20.78 17.22 -38.59
N THR A 559 21.42 17.99 -39.48
CA THR A 559 20.72 18.69 -40.58
C THR A 559 20.32 17.78 -41.74
N LYS A 560 20.89 16.56 -41.85
CA LYS A 560 20.76 15.72 -43.07
C LYS A 560 20.32 14.26 -42.92
N VAL A 561 20.62 13.56 -41.81
CA VAL A 561 20.49 12.09 -41.79
C VAL A 561 19.06 11.62 -41.46
N ARG A 562 18.68 10.46 -42.03
CA ARG A 562 17.30 9.95 -42.05
C ARG A 562 17.12 8.81 -41.04
N ARG A 563 16.14 8.96 -40.14
CA ARG A 563 15.84 7.95 -39.10
C ARG A 563 15.53 6.55 -39.67
N CYS A 564 16.51 5.67 -39.53
CA CYS A 564 16.49 4.23 -39.77
C CYS A 564 15.18 3.53 -39.28
N PRO A 565 14.32 3.00 -40.19
CA PRO A 565 13.08 2.32 -39.82
C PRO A 565 13.24 1.07 -38.94
N ARG A 566 12.29 0.87 -38.00
CA ARG A 566 12.26 -0.30 -37.11
C ARG A 566 11.71 -1.57 -37.81
N PRO A 567 12.16 -2.78 -37.41
CA PRO A 567 11.60 -4.04 -37.86
C PRO A 567 10.18 -4.27 -37.30
N ASN A 568 9.31 -4.93 -38.07
CA ASN A 568 7.93 -5.23 -37.69
C ASN A 568 7.64 -6.76 -37.76
N PRO A 569 7.00 -7.39 -36.76
CA PRO A 569 6.89 -8.85 -36.70
C PRO A 569 5.55 -9.44 -37.22
N ARG A 570 5.63 -10.18 -38.35
CA ARG A 570 4.60 -11.12 -38.89
C ARG A 570 3.28 -10.46 -39.37
N PRO A 571 2.46 -11.13 -40.19
CA PRO A 571 1.61 -12.26 -39.76
C PRO A 571 1.81 -13.54 -40.62
N ASN A 572 0.84 -14.46 -40.61
CA ASN A 572 0.90 -15.79 -41.23
C ASN A 572 -0.20 -15.98 -42.30
N THR A 573 -0.13 -17.09 -43.05
CA THR A 573 -1.19 -17.75 -43.85
C THR A 573 -1.80 -17.09 -45.11
N HIS A 574 -1.38 -17.64 -46.27
CA HIS A 574 -2.18 -18.15 -47.41
C HIS A 574 -2.66 -17.30 -48.62
N HIS A 575 -2.54 -17.97 -49.79
CA HIS A 575 -3.03 -17.71 -51.16
C HIS A 575 -2.39 -16.57 -51.99
N GLY A 576 -2.13 -16.88 -53.27
CA GLY A 576 -1.61 -15.98 -54.33
C GLY A 576 -2.64 -15.75 -55.45
N PRO A 577 -2.26 -15.48 -56.74
CA PRO A 577 -0.99 -15.82 -57.40
C PRO A 577 -0.27 -14.63 -58.12
N LEU A 578 0.79 -14.99 -58.88
CA LEU A 578 1.62 -14.20 -59.82
C LEU A 578 0.83 -13.75 -61.10
N PRO A 579 1.35 -12.91 -62.06
CA PRO A 579 2.77 -12.79 -62.48
C PRO A 579 3.35 -11.44 -63.03
N ASN A 580 4.70 -11.41 -63.20
CA ASN A 580 5.52 -10.75 -64.25
C ASN A 580 5.51 -9.19 -64.43
N ASP A 581 6.51 -8.50 -65.02
CA ASP A 581 7.84 -8.87 -65.57
C ASP A 581 8.85 -7.68 -65.65
N ARG A 582 10.16 -7.98 -65.85
CA ARG A 582 11.23 -7.22 -66.60
C ARG A 582 11.75 -5.83 -66.11
N LEU A 583 13.08 -5.63 -65.90
CA LEU A 583 14.21 -5.21 -66.79
C LEU A 583 14.25 -3.69 -67.16
N ALA A 584 15.38 -2.98 -67.36
CA ALA A 584 16.82 -3.21 -67.05
C ALA A 584 17.71 -1.94 -67.31
N GLY A 585 18.96 -1.93 -66.79
CA GLY A 585 20.10 -1.12 -67.27
C GLY A 585 20.24 0.33 -66.75
N LEU A 586 21.39 1.03 -66.93
CA LEU A 586 22.71 0.62 -67.45
C LEU A 586 23.78 1.73 -67.21
N ASN A 587 25.04 1.37 -66.89
CA ASN A 587 26.28 2.20 -66.97
C ASN A 587 26.40 3.44 -66.01
N ARG A 588 27.58 4.00 -65.68
CA ARG A 588 28.97 3.85 -66.20
C ARG A 588 30.06 4.07 -65.10
N ARG A 589 31.34 3.97 -65.51
CA ARG A 589 32.65 4.04 -64.79
C ARG A 589 33.35 5.43 -64.97
N PRO A 590 34.59 5.74 -64.49
CA PRO A 590 35.38 5.31 -63.30
C PRO A 590 36.24 6.46 -62.64
N ASP A 591 37.33 6.11 -61.91
CA ASP A 591 38.61 6.85 -61.68
C ASP A 591 38.74 7.94 -60.57
N LEU A 592 39.91 8.21 -59.93
CA LEU A 592 41.14 7.44 -59.59
C LEU A 592 42.00 8.20 -58.51
N ASP A 593 42.94 7.47 -57.88
CA ASP A 593 44.28 7.88 -57.37
C ASP A 593 44.58 8.96 -56.27
N ASN A 594 45.10 8.44 -55.13
CA ASN A 594 46.43 8.68 -54.52
C ASN A 594 46.86 9.96 -53.74
N HIS A 595 47.87 9.71 -52.89
CA HIS A 595 48.86 10.61 -52.26
C HIS A 595 48.44 11.52 -51.07
N ILE A 596 49.35 11.98 -50.20
CA ILE A 596 50.47 11.32 -49.46
C ILE A 596 50.93 12.27 -48.32
N VAL A 597 51.34 11.70 -47.16
CA VAL A 597 52.27 12.22 -46.11
C VAL A 597 52.43 13.74 -45.85
N GLY A 598 52.27 14.13 -44.57
CA GLY A 598 53.18 15.07 -43.88
C GLY A 598 52.61 16.46 -43.51
N GLN A 599 53.27 17.27 -42.66
CA GLN A 599 54.51 17.05 -41.89
C GLN A 599 54.66 18.11 -40.77
N ARG A 600 55.30 17.77 -39.62
CA ARG A 600 56.33 18.53 -38.86
C ARG A 600 56.22 18.53 -37.33
N ASP A 601 57.30 18.04 -36.71
CA ASP A 601 58.18 18.68 -35.70
C ASP A 601 57.57 19.52 -34.56
N GLY A 602 57.99 19.38 -33.29
CA GLY A 602 59.05 18.56 -32.69
C GLY A 602 59.69 19.26 -31.46
N ARG A 603 60.61 18.58 -30.74
CA ARG A 603 61.37 19.03 -29.54
C ARG A 603 60.51 19.15 -28.25
N LEU A 604 61.02 18.94 -27.02
CA LEU A 604 62.32 18.51 -26.45
C LEU A 604 61.99 17.60 -25.21
N GLY A 605 62.77 16.57 -24.87
CA GLY A 605 63.82 16.62 -23.83
C GLY A 605 63.29 16.33 -22.39
N ASP A 606 63.95 15.60 -21.49
CA ASP A 606 65.22 14.85 -21.58
C ASP A 606 65.40 13.88 -20.36
N ALA A 607 66.48 13.08 -20.37
CA ALA A 607 67.24 12.56 -19.22
C ALA A 607 66.60 11.61 -18.15
N ALA A 608 66.59 10.32 -18.48
CA ALA A 608 67.20 9.18 -17.74
C ALA A 608 67.57 9.26 -16.23
N ARG A 609 67.27 8.17 -15.50
CA ARG A 609 68.17 7.30 -14.68
C ARG A 609 67.37 6.05 -14.22
N ARG A 610 67.80 4.79 -14.37
CA ARG A 610 69.05 4.03 -14.07
C ARG A 610 69.03 3.38 -12.69
N ALA A 611 69.58 2.16 -12.66
CA ALA A 611 70.06 1.40 -11.51
C ALA A 611 69.01 0.82 -10.53
N ASP A 612 69.31 -0.25 -9.78
CA ASP A 612 69.99 -1.51 -10.18
C ASP A 612 69.83 -2.57 -9.08
N HIS A 613 70.40 -3.76 -9.33
CA HIS A 613 70.64 -4.83 -8.37
C HIS A 613 70.89 -4.44 -6.89
N GLY A 614 70.14 -5.09 -5.99
CA GLY A 614 70.75 -6.19 -5.24
C GLY A 614 70.90 -6.06 -3.71
N ALA A 615 70.28 -7.00 -2.99
CA ALA A 615 70.86 -7.60 -1.79
C ALA A 615 70.30 -9.01 -1.55
N GLN A 616 71.16 -10.03 -1.63
CA GLN A 616 70.91 -11.32 -0.97
C GLN A 616 71.35 -11.18 0.50
N ARG A 617 70.61 -11.76 1.46
CA ARG A 617 71.20 -12.39 2.67
C ARG A 617 70.20 -13.19 3.52
N ARG A 618 70.32 -14.51 3.38
CA ARG A 618 70.31 -15.49 4.50
C ARG A 618 71.62 -15.30 5.33
N PRO A 619 71.85 -16.02 6.46
CA PRO A 619 70.93 -16.58 7.46
C PRO A 619 71.48 -16.45 8.93
N LEU A 620 70.92 -17.19 9.89
CA LEU A 620 71.51 -17.58 11.19
C LEU A 620 71.72 -16.43 12.22
N VAL A 621 72.00 -16.66 13.52
CA VAL A 621 72.35 -17.90 14.27
C VAL A 621 71.77 -17.88 15.71
N HIS A 622 71.79 -19.05 16.37
CA HIS A 622 71.88 -19.27 17.83
C HIS A 622 70.66 -18.97 18.73
N HIS A 623 70.48 -19.65 19.88
CA HIS A 623 71.26 -20.73 20.51
C HIS A 623 70.37 -21.89 20.99
N ALA A 624 70.97 -22.90 21.65
CA ALA A 624 70.35 -24.18 22.01
C ALA A 624 70.15 -24.30 23.56
N PRO A 625 70.01 -25.48 24.22
CA PRO A 625 69.09 -25.66 25.36
C PRO A 625 69.80 -25.63 26.73
N PRO A 626 69.16 -26.04 27.86
CA PRO A 626 69.02 -27.48 28.18
C PRO A 626 67.71 -27.92 28.89
N ALA A 627 67.44 -29.24 28.83
CA ALA A 627 67.07 -30.22 29.89
C ALA A 627 66.30 -29.78 31.19
N ASP A 628 65.57 -30.65 31.92
CA ASP A 628 65.43 -32.12 31.86
C ASP A 628 64.21 -32.63 32.69
N ARG A 629 64.04 -33.97 32.75
CA ARG A 629 63.34 -34.82 33.74
C ARG A 629 61.89 -35.30 33.56
N ASP A 630 61.82 -36.63 33.56
CA ASP A 630 60.92 -37.54 34.28
C ASP A 630 59.45 -37.72 33.86
N ALA A 631 59.17 -38.97 33.47
CA ALA A 631 57.86 -39.63 33.36
C ALA A 631 57.71 -40.58 34.59
N PRO A 632 56.90 -41.67 34.62
CA PRO A 632 55.86 -42.16 33.71
C PRO A 632 54.56 -42.61 34.48
N ARG A 633 53.80 -43.57 33.91
CA ARG A 633 52.85 -44.50 34.57
C ARG A 633 51.44 -44.02 34.94
N GLU A 634 50.41 -44.89 35.01
CA GLU A 634 50.15 -46.12 34.23
C GLU A 634 48.63 -46.47 34.23
N ARG A 635 48.26 -47.41 33.35
CA ARG A 635 47.00 -48.16 33.23
C ARG A 635 46.46 -48.70 34.58
N VAL A 636 45.12 -48.68 34.80
CA VAL A 636 44.31 -49.79 35.40
C VAL A 636 42.80 -49.49 35.47
N GLU A 637 41.99 -50.30 34.77
CA GLU A 637 40.69 -50.83 35.24
C GLU A 637 40.99 -52.11 36.07
N PRO A 638 40.16 -52.64 37.01
CA PRO A 638 38.70 -52.89 36.78
C PRO A 638 37.73 -53.11 38.00
N ARG A 639 36.42 -53.34 37.70
CA ARG A 639 35.44 -54.25 38.40
C ARG A 639 35.04 -53.98 39.88
N ALA A 640 33.93 -54.51 40.45
CA ALA A 640 32.67 -55.10 39.94
C ALA A 640 31.62 -55.32 41.08
N GLY A 641 30.35 -55.60 40.71
CA GLY A 641 29.28 -56.15 41.58
C GLY A 641 28.07 -55.21 41.75
N VAL A 642 26.80 -55.66 41.84
CA VAL A 642 26.21 -57.03 41.89
C VAL A 642 24.90 -57.09 41.05
N HIS A 643 24.33 -58.28 40.87
CA HIS A 643 23.35 -58.71 39.85
C HIS A 643 21.83 -58.42 40.09
N HIS A 644 21.06 -58.38 38.97
CA HIS A 644 19.71 -58.96 38.68
C HIS A 644 18.47 -58.65 39.59
N ALA A 645 17.21 -58.65 39.11
CA ALA A 645 16.60 -58.62 37.76
C ALA A 645 15.05 -58.37 37.83
N LEU A 646 14.36 -58.39 36.68
CA LEU A 646 12.89 -58.51 36.44
C LEU A 646 11.96 -57.27 36.58
N ALA A 647 11.75 -56.61 35.43
CA ALA A 647 10.47 -56.29 34.74
C ALA A 647 9.14 -55.90 35.46
N VAL A 648 8.41 -54.96 34.83
CA VAL A 648 7.00 -54.52 35.07
C VAL A 648 6.86 -53.66 36.36
N ASP A 649 6.12 -52.54 36.45
CA ASP A 649 4.83 -52.16 35.85
C ASP A 649 4.62 -50.63 35.60
N ARG A 650 3.49 -50.26 34.98
CA ARG A 650 2.90 -48.91 34.92
C ARG A 650 1.85 -48.68 36.02
N ASP A 651 2.19 -48.08 37.17
CA ASP A 651 1.22 -47.22 37.88
C ASP A 651 1.83 -46.28 38.95
N ARG A 652 1.04 -45.28 39.35
CA ARG A 652 1.08 -44.49 40.61
C ARG A 652 2.34 -43.69 40.97
N VAL A 653 2.16 -42.37 40.86
CA VAL A 653 1.92 -41.59 42.08
C VAL A 653 0.43 -41.17 42.08
N ARG A 654 -0.40 -41.78 42.94
CA ARG A 654 -1.85 -41.47 43.02
C ARG A 654 -2.50 -41.84 44.37
N ALA A 655 -2.39 -40.96 45.36
CA ALA A 655 -3.20 -40.93 46.58
C ALA A 655 -3.01 -39.53 47.21
N LEU A 656 -3.99 -38.86 47.85
CA LEU A 656 -5.41 -39.17 48.13
C LEU A 656 -6.31 -38.15 47.39
N PHE A 657 -7.64 -38.28 47.23
CA PHE A 657 -8.68 -39.10 47.89
C PHE A 657 -9.58 -39.86 46.89
N ARG A 658 -10.50 -40.70 47.39
CA ARG A 658 -11.44 -41.55 46.61
C ARG A 658 -12.92 -41.15 46.80
N PRO A 659 -13.82 -41.45 45.82
CA PRO A 659 -15.28 -41.42 46.01
C PRO A 659 -15.97 -42.80 45.86
N ARG A 660 -17.30 -42.84 46.18
CA ARG A 660 -18.32 -43.93 46.02
C ARG A 660 -18.36 -45.04 47.10
N PRO A 661 -19.49 -45.77 47.30
CA PRO A 661 -20.80 -45.77 46.59
C PRO A 661 -22.07 -45.64 47.50
N ILE A 662 -23.26 -46.03 46.96
CA ILE A 662 -24.63 -46.17 47.57
C ILE A 662 -25.48 -44.86 47.59
N GLY A 663 -26.78 -44.80 47.18
CA GLY A 663 -27.56 -45.67 46.26
C GLY A 663 -29.11 -45.69 46.41
N ILE A 664 -29.86 -45.37 45.32
CA ILE A 664 -31.19 -45.95 44.90
C ILE A 664 -32.46 -45.64 45.79
N PRO A 665 -33.76 -45.62 45.35
CA PRO A 665 -34.46 -45.55 44.02
C PRO A 665 -35.57 -44.45 43.83
N THR A 666 -35.88 -44.14 42.56
CA THR A 666 -37.17 -43.97 41.76
C THR A 666 -38.57 -43.78 42.45
N PRO A 667 -39.73 -43.67 41.70
CA PRO A 667 -40.03 -43.53 40.25
C PRO A 667 -40.78 -42.20 39.93
N LEU A 668 -41.65 -41.91 38.93
CA LEU A 668 -42.52 -42.55 37.88
C LEU A 668 -42.60 -41.53 36.68
N LEU A 669 -43.15 -41.72 35.44
CA LEU A 669 -43.67 -42.83 34.60
C LEU A 669 -43.77 -42.37 33.10
N CYS A 670 -43.88 -43.33 32.16
CA CYS A 670 -44.66 -43.41 30.88
C CYS A 670 -45.07 -42.17 30.00
N ARG A 671 -45.27 -42.27 28.67
CA ARG A 671 -44.93 -43.26 27.59
C ARG A 671 -45.34 -42.69 26.20
N ALA A 672 -44.77 -43.23 25.09
CA ALA A 672 -45.38 -43.61 23.78
C ALA A 672 -46.45 -42.71 23.05
N GLU A 673 -46.69 -42.73 21.72
CA GLU A 673 -46.01 -43.27 20.52
C GLU A 673 -46.53 -42.57 19.23
N THR A 674 -46.09 -43.04 18.06
CA THR A 674 -46.34 -42.54 16.68
C THR A 674 -47.81 -42.47 16.21
N SER A 675 -48.14 -41.49 15.34
CA SER A 675 -48.48 -41.73 13.90
C SER A 675 -48.62 -40.39 13.11
N ALA A 676 -49.00 -40.44 11.82
CA ALA A 676 -48.91 -39.31 10.86
C ALA A 676 -50.20 -39.05 10.05
N MET A 677 -50.33 -37.88 9.40
CA MET A 677 -50.61 -37.76 7.94
C MET A 677 -50.72 -36.32 7.35
N LEU A 678 -50.06 -36.14 6.18
CA LEU A 678 -50.45 -35.48 4.91
C LEU A 678 -51.19 -34.10 4.79
N SER A 679 -50.70 -33.32 3.80
CA SER A 679 -51.48 -32.56 2.75
C SER A 679 -52.22 -31.26 3.12
N ARG A 680 -52.39 -30.20 2.28
CA ARG A 680 -51.76 -29.65 1.02
C ARG A 680 -52.29 -28.20 0.78
N THR A 681 -51.59 -27.38 -0.03
CA THR A 681 -52.11 -26.21 -0.85
C THR A 681 -52.82 -25.03 -0.14
N ALA A 682 -52.97 -23.79 -0.65
CA ALA A 682 -52.31 -22.97 -1.71
C ALA A 682 -52.64 -21.45 -1.48
N ALA A 683 -52.17 -20.52 -2.36
CA ALA A 683 -52.34 -19.04 -2.28
C ALA A 683 -53.65 -18.55 -3.03
N PRO A 684 -53.92 -17.26 -3.45
CA PRO A 684 -53.04 -16.08 -3.76
C PRO A 684 -53.60 -14.59 -3.65
N THR A 685 -52.81 -13.57 -4.08
CA THR A 685 -53.20 -12.24 -4.74
C THR A 685 -53.99 -11.12 -3.99
N LYS A 686 -54.05 -9.79 -4.35
CA LYS A 686 -53.22 -8.78 -5.10
C LYS A 686 -53.78 -7.30 -4.97
N ALA A 687 -52.92 -6.27 -5.15
CA ALA A 687 -53.08 -4.94 -5.85
C ALA A 687 -53.91 -3.68 -5.37
N SER A 688 -53.20 -2.53 -5.23
CA SER A 688 -53.37 -1.13 -5.76
C SER A 688 -54.65 -0.22 -5.74
N ALA A 689 -54.50 0.98 -5.09
CA ALA A 689 -54.48 2.38 -5.65
C ALA A 689 -55.69 3.40 -5.71
N ARG A 690 -55.45 4.60 -5.13
CA ARG A 690 -55.62 6.03 -5.62
C ARG A 690 -56.88 6.95 -5.44
N THR A 691 -56.66 8.10 -4.74
CA THR A 691 -57.03 9.55 -5.00
C THR A 691 -58.35 10.29 -4.59
N LEU A 692 -58.15 11.47 -3.93
CA LEU A 692 -58.70 12.86 -4.15
C LEU A 692 -59.90 13.52 -3.37
N SER A 693 -59.59 14.67 -2.70
CA SER A 693 -60.23 16.04 -2.80
C SER A 693 -61.11 16.69 -1.67
N SER A 694 -60.59 17.80 -1.06
CA SER A 694 -61.18 19.15 -0.70
C SER A 694 -62.53 19.31 0.10
N ALA A 695 -62.94 20.45 0.73
CA ALA A 695 -62.45 21.86 0.85
C ALA A 695 -63.13 22.70 2.00
N VAL A 696 -62.60 23.92 2.32
CA VAL A 696 -63.31 25.17 2.81
C VAL A 696 -63.85 25.26 4.28
N SER A 697 -63.84 26.37 5.07
CA SER A 697 -63.08 27.66 5.16
C SER A 697 -63.44 28.49 6.44
N THR A 698 -62.74 29.63 6.66
CA THR A 698 -63.02 30.86 7.52
C THR A 698 -62.75 30.83 9.05
N VAL A 699 -62.38 31.92 9.77
CA VAL A 699 -61.54 33.17 9.61
C VAL A 699 -61.60 33.94 10.98
N THR A 700 -60.76 34.82 11.55
CA THR A 700 -59.43 35.53 11.42
C THR A 700 -58.80 35.56 12.86
N THR A 701 -57.57 35.96 13.29
CA THR A 701 -56.44 36.87 12.91
C THR A 701 -56.68 38.39 13.09
N PRO A 702 -55.66 39.29 13.33
CA PRO A 702 -54.19 39.12 13.52
C PRO A 702 -53.69 39.91 14.79
N PRO A 703 -52.42 40.37 14.93
CA PRO A 703 -51.12 40.08 14.27
C PRO A 703 -50.08 39.58 15.32
N GLN A 704 -48.73 39.63 15.21
CA GLN A 704 -47.76 39.93 14.14
C GLN A 704 -46.48 39.06 14.32
N GLN A 705 -45.40 39.30 13.55
CA GLN A 705 -44.98 38.33 12.53
C GLN A 705 -43.46 38.38 12.23
N CYS A 706 -42.97 37.37 11.48
CA CYS A 706 -41.74 37.30 10.67
C CYS A 706 -40.42 36.84 11.35
N ARG A 707 -39.63 35.92 10.75
CA ARG A 707 -39.73 35.23 9.44
C ARG A 707 -39.02 33.86 9.45
N ALA A 708 -39.55 32.87 8.72
CA ALA A 708 -38.89 31.59 8.41
C ALA A 708 -39.54 30.93 7.17
N PHE A 709 -38.76 30.23 6.33
CA PHE A 709 -39.19 29.42 5.17
C PHE A 709 -38.02 28.50 4.73
N ALA A 710 -38.19 27.29 4.19
CA ALA A 710 -39.38 26.44 4.06
C ALA A 710 -38.97 24.96 3.91
N THR A 711 -39.77 24.03 4.46
CA THR A 711 -39.73 22.59 4.16
C THR A 711 -40.99 22.15 3.42
N VAL A 712 -40.87 21.09 2.60
CA VAL A 712 -42.00 20.50 1.86
C VAL A 712 -42.81 19.58 2.79
N GLN A 713 -44.12 19.53 2.58
CA GLN A 713 -45.10 18.87 3.46
C GLN A 713 -45.23 17.37 3.17
N ASP A 714 -45.23 16.54 4.23
CA ASP A 714 -45.79 15.20 4.18
C ASP A 714 -47.32 15.23 4.31
N ALA A 715 -48.00 14.28 3.65
CA ALA A 715 -49.45 14.15 3.66
C ALA A 715 -49.91 12.85 4.34
N ASN A 716 -51.09 12.87 4.95
CA ASN A 716 -51.78 11.76 5.62
C ASN A 716 -51.18 11.27 6.96
N ALA A 717 -51.01 12.19 7.91
CA ALA A 717 -50.83 11.84 9.34
C ALA A 717 -52.14 11.34 9.98
N GLY A 718 -52.63 10.16 9.55
CA GLY A 718 -53.81 9.51 10.12
C GLY A 718 -53.49 8.71 11.38
N ALA A 719 -53.66 9.33 12.55
CA ALA A 719 -53.73 8.71 13.88
C ALA A 719 -52.86 7.44 14.09
N ALA A 720 -51.54 7.58 13.97
CA ALA A 720 -50.61 6.49 14.23
C ALA A 720 -50.67 6.05 15.72
N THR A 721 -50.99 4.79 15.96
CA THR A 721 -50.90 4.18 17.28
C THR A 721 -49.43 4.15 17.73
N VAL A 722 -49.16 4.60 18.96
CA VAL A 722 -47.80 4.58 19.53
C VAL A 722 -47.37 3.13 19.70
N ARG A 723 -46.52 2.65 18.78
CA ARG A 723 -46.07 1.27 18.73
C ARG A 723 -44.93 1.05 19.71
N THR A 724 -45.17 0.22 20.73
CA THR A 724 -44.12 -0.33 21.60
C THR A 724 -43.35 -1.43 20.86
N TYR A 725 -42.04 -1.52 21.10
CA TYR A 725 -41.12 -2.50 20.49
C TYR A 725 -40.43 -3.33 21.57
N GLY A 726 -40.18 -4.61 21.30
CA GLY A 726 -39.69 -5.60 22.26
C GLY A 726 -40.79 -6.56 22.73
N GLY A 727 -40.41 -7.67 23.36
CA GLY A 727 -41.35 -8.73 23.74
C GLY A 727 -41.52 -9.78 22.65
N LEU A 728 -40.42 -10.13 21.97
CA LEU A 728 -40.38 -11.18 20.96
C LEU A 728 -40.83 -12.51 21.57
N ARG A 729 -41.91 -13.08 21.05
CA ARG A 729 -42.42 -14.38 21.50
C ARG A 729 -41.47 -15.48 21.05
N ASP A 730 -41.33 -16.54 21.84
CA ASP A 730 -40.40 -17.64 21.52
C ASP A 730 -40.68 -18.32 20.18
N GLN A 731 -41.95 -18.38 19.76
CA GLN A 731 -42.36 -18.85 18.43
C GLN A 731 -41.92 -17.97 17.26
N ASP A 732 -41.51 -16.72 17.51
CA ASP A 732 -41.06 -15.75 16.51
C ASP A 732 -39.53 -15.60 16.49
N ARG A 733 -38.82 -16.24 17.44
CA ARG A 733 -37.36 -16.37 17.44
C ARG A 733 -36.90 -17.29 16.30
N ILE A 734 -35.85 -16.89 15.59
CA ILE A 734 -35.25 -17.66 14.49
C ILE A 734 -34.22 -18.66 15.03
N PHE A 735 -33.48 -18.29 16.08
CA PHE A 735 -32.41 -19.09 16.68
C PHE A 735 -32.92 -19.90 17.88
N GLN A 736 -33.75 -20.91 17.59
CA GLN A 736 -34.46 -21.69 18.61
C GLN A 736 -33.53 -22.48 19.55
N ASN A 737 -32.33 -22.87 19.10
CA ASN A 737 -31.35 -23.56 19.95
C ASN A 737 -30.20 -22.66 20.42
N LEU A 738 -30.36 -21.32 20.42
CA LEU A 738 -29.31 -20.36 20.83
C LEU A 738 -28.66 -20.64 22.19
N TYR A 739 -29.33 -21.39 23.08
CA TYR A 739 -28.79 -21.81 24.38
C TYR A 739 -28.18 -23.22 24.42
N GLY A 740 -28.32 -24.03 23.37
CA GLY A 740 -27.76 -25.40 23.31
C GLY A 740 -28.54 -26.40 24.16
N ARG A 741 -29.87 -26.26 24.22
CA ARG A 741 -30.76 -27.17 24.97
C ARG A 741 -30.98 -28.50 24.24
N PHE A 742 -30.78 -28.51 22.92
CA PHE A 742 -30.83 -29.69 22.06
C PHE A 742 -29.47 -29.91 21.37
N PRO A 743 -29.14 -31.14 20.95
CA PRO A 743 -27.96 -31.40 20.15
C PRO A 743 -27.98 -30.61 18.83
N PRO A 744 -26.82 -30.17 18.30
CA PRO A 744 -26.72 -29.41 17.05
C PRO A 744 -26.84 -30.29 15.78
N ASP A 745 -27.36 -31.51 15.90
CA ASP A 745 -27.42 -32.51 14.82
C ASP A 745 -28.57 -32.28 13.82
N LEU A 746 -28.46 -32.90 12.63
CA LEU A 746 -29.44 -32.77 11.54
C LEU A 746 -30.85 -33.23 11.95
N LYS A 747 -30.95 -34.21 12.86
CA LYS A 747 -32.21 -34.80 13.33
C LYS A 747 -32.97 -33.85 14.27
N HIS A 748 -32.26 -33.01 15.02
CA HIS A 748 -32.85 -31.96 15.85
C HIS A 748 -33.09 -30.67 15.04
N ALA A 749 -32.18 -30.29 14.14
CA ALA A 749 -32.39 -29.18 13.21
C ALA A 749 -33.66 -29.36 12.36
N LYS A 750 -33.87 -30.55 11.76
CA LYS A 750 -35.09 -30.89 11.00
C LYS A 750 -36.38 -30.82 11.84
N LYS A 751 -36.32 -31.07 13.16
CA LYS A 751 -37.48 -30.89 14.06
C LYS A 751 -37.80 -29.42 14.35
N MET A 752 -36.78 -28.56 14.38
CA MET A 752 -36.92 -27.10 14.58
C MET A 752 -37.26 -26.34 13.27
N GLY A 753 -37.49 -27.08 12.17
CA GLY A 753 -37.95 -26.53 10.90
C GLY A 753 -36.85 -26.09 9.95
N ASP A 754 -35.58 -26.37 10.26
CA ASP A 754 -34.48 -26.23 9.31
C ASP A 754 -34.52 -27.35 8.26
N TRP A 755 -34.00 -27.07 7.07
CA TRP A 755 -34.15 -27.94 5.88
C TRP A 755 -35.60 -28.20 5.43
N HIS A 756 -36.58 -27.46 5.98
CA HIS A 756 -37.99 -27.59 5.59
C HIS A 756 -38.29 -26.79 4.31
N LYS A 757 -38.68 -27.52 3.25
CA LYS A 757 -39.04 -27.01 1.92
C LYS A 757 -37.94 -26.19 1.21
N THR A 758 -36.68 -26.47 1.54
CA THR A 758 -35.50 -25.82 0.93
C THR A 758 -35.47 -26.05 -0.58
N LYS A 759 -35.85 -27.26 -1.04
CA LYS A 759 -36.00 -27.60 -2.46
C LYS A 759 -36.96 -26.65 -3.17
N GLU A 760 -38.14 -26.43 -2.60
CA GLU A 760 -39.16 -25.53 -3.17
C GLU A 760 -38.73 -24.06 -3.12
N ILE A 761 -37.95 -23.65 -2.11
CA ILE A 761 -37.32 -22.32 -2.07
C ILE A 761 -36.31 -22.16 -3.22
N ILE A 762 -35.46 -23.17 -3.46
CA ILE A 762 -34.45 -23.16 -4.53
C ILE A 762 -35.09 -23.16 -5.93
N LEU A 763 -36.16 -23.92 -6.11
CA LEU A 763 -36.88 -24.05 -7.39
C LEU A 763 -37.70 -22.79 -7.77
N LYS A 764 -38.01 -21.91 -6.82
CA LYS A 764 -38.62 -20.59 -7.12
C LYS A 764 -37.64 -19.60 -7.79
N GLY A 765 -36.35 -19.91 -7.84
CA GLY A 765 -35.35 -19.12 -8.56
C GLY A 765 -34.81 -17.90 -7.80
N HIS A 766 -33.71 -17.35 -8.31
CA HIS A 766 -32.93 -16.31 -7.62
C HIS A 766 -33.71 -15.01 -7.42
N ASP A 767 -34.48 -14.56 -8.41
CA ASP A 767 -35.23 -13.30 -8.34
C ASP A 767 -36.30 -13.31 -7.24
N TRP A 768 -36.97 -14.45 -7.01
CA TRP A 768 -37.92 -14.56 -5.91
C TRP A 768 -37.22 -14.50 -4.55
N ILE A 769 -36.10 -15.20 -4.36
CA ILE A 769 -35.34 -15.17 -3.11
C ILE A 769 -34.81 -13.75 -2.83
N ILE A 770 -34.24 -13.09 -3.83
CA ILE A 770 -33.82 -11.68 -3.75
C ILE A 770 -35.03 -10.76 -3.45
N GLY A 771 -36.19 -11.03 -4.05
CA GLY A 771 -37.43 -10.29 -3.84
C GLY A 771 -37.95 -10.36 -2.41
N GLU A 772 -38.06 -11.56 -1.83
CA GLU A 772 -38.45 -11.75 -0.42
C GLU A 772 -37.47 -11.09 0.54
N ILE A 773 -36.16 -11.23 0.30
CA ILE A 773 -35.13 -10.64 1.17
C ILE A 773 -35.14 -9.11 1.05
N LYS A 774 -35.43 -8.53 -0.13
CA LYS A 774 -35.68 -7.08 -0.26
C LYS A 774 -36.95 -6.65 0.47
N THR A 775 -38.04 -7.41 0.31
CA THR A 775 -39.33 -7.17 1.00
C THR A 775 -39.21 -7.25 2.51
N SER A 776 -38.29 -8.08 3.03
CA SER A 776 -38.02 -8.24 4.46
C SER A 776 -37.34 -7.05 5.14
N GLY A 777 -36.76 -6.12 4.37
CA GLY A 777 -35.97 -5.01 4.92
C GLY A 777 -34.64 -5.43 5.57
N LEU A 778 -34.19 -6.68 5.41
CA LEU A 778 -33.00 -7.22 6.10
C LEU A 778 -31.72 -6.42 5.82
N ARG A 779 -31.28 -5.64 6.81
CA ARG A 779 -29.96 -4.96 6.86
C ARG A 779 -28.89 -5.88 7.44
N GLY A 780 -27.68 -5.81 6.87
CA GLY A 780 -26.55 -6.69 7.20
C GLY A 780 -26.14 -6.61 8.68
N ARG A 781 -26.05 -7.77 9.32
CA ARG A 781 -25.96 -7.94 10.79
C ARG A 781 -24.52 -8.03 11.33
N GLY A 782 -23.54 -7.55 10.58
CA GLY A 782 -22.11 -7.59 10.93
C GLY A 782 -21.45 -6.21 10.98
N GLY A 783 -22.15 -5.16 11.42
CA GLY A 783 -21.62 -3.79 11.47
C GLY A 783 -22.34 -2.80 10.56
N ALA A 784 -21.96 -2.77 9.29
CA ALA A 784 -22.28 -1.69 8.35
C ALA A 784 -23.77 -1.48 7.98
N GLY A 785 -24.69 -2.34 8.42
CA GLY A 785 -26.13 -2.16 8.25
C GLY A 785 -26.65 -2.04 6.80
N PHE A 786 -25.87 -2.45 5.80
CA PHE A 786 -26.23 -2.33 4.38
C PHE A 786 -27.41 -3.25 4.00
N PRO A 787 -28.38 -2.83 3.16
CA PRO A 787 -29.51 -3.68 2.76
C PRO A 787 -29.07 -4.97 2.03
N SER A 788 -29.33 -6.13 2.63
CA SER A 788 -28.73 -7.41 2.22
C SER A 788 -29.26 -7.89 0.87
N GLY A 789 -30.58 -7.79 0.64
CA GLY A 789 -31.18 -8.14 -0.66
C GLY A 789 -30.70 -7.24 -1.80
N LEU A 790 -30.31 -5.99 -1.52
CA LEU A 790 -29.65 -5.12 -2.50
C LEU A 790 -28.22 -5.62 -2.78
N LYS A 791 -27.43 -5.90 -1.74
CA LYS A 791 -26.05 -6.43 -1.88
C LYS A 791 -26.01 -7.69 -2.72
N TRP A 792 -26.93 -8.62 -2.48
CA TRP A 792 -27.02 -9.90 -3.21
C TRP A 792 -27.37 -9.68 -4.69
N SER A 793 -28.23 -8.71 -5.01
CA SER A 793 -28.55 -8.41 -6.42
C SER A 793 -27.39 -7.85 -7.24
N PHE A 794 -26.27 -7.43 -6.63
CA PHE A 794 -25.07 -7.05 -7.38
C PHE A 794 -24.33 -8.24 -8.00
N MET A 795 -24.57 -9.48 -7.53
CA MET A 795 -23.97 -10.70 -8.11
C MET A 795 -24.58 -11.10 -9.46
N ASN A 796 -25.85 -10.72 -9.68
CA ASN A 796 -26.64 -11.03 -10.87
C ASN A 796 -26.71 -9.80 -11.79
N PHE A 797 -25.55 -9.23 -12.14
CA PHE A 797 -25.45 -8.06 -13.02
C PHE A 797 -25.95 -8.36 -14.45
N LYS A 798 -26.19 -7.33 -15.27
CA LYS A 798 -26.70 -7.54 -16.63
C LYS A 798 -25.74 -8.43 -17.44
N ASP A 799 -26.27 -9.47 -18.10
CA ASP A 799 -25.50 -10.46 -18.86
C ASP A 799 -24.60 -11.38 -17.98
N TRP A 800 -24.89 -11.53 -16.67
CA TRP A 800 -24.16 -12.44 -15.75
C TRP A 800 -24.17 -13.92 -16.18
N ASP A 801 -25.21 -14.32 -16.92
CA ASP A 801 -25.41 -15.65 -17.50
C ASP A 801 -24.38 -16.01 -18.58
N LYS A 802 -23.67 -15.01 -19.12
CA LYS A 802 -22.66 -15.16 -20.18
C LYS A 802 -21.22 -15.09 -19.66
N ASP A 803 -21.05 -14.76 -18.38
CA ASP A 803 -19.76 -14.75 -17.69
C ASP A 803 -19.51 -16.13 -17.08
N ASN A 804 -18.71 -16.93 -17.80
CA ASN A 804 -18.34 -18.31 -17.47
C ASN A 804 -17.53 -18.48 -16.17
N LYS A 805 -17.27 -17.40 -15.41
CA LYS A 805 -16.61 -17.51 -14.10
C LYS A 805 -17.53 -18.17 -13.08
N PRO A 806 -17.01 -19.04 -12.19
CA PRO A 806 -17.74 -19.45 -11.00
C PRO A 806 -18.03 -18.23 -10.12
N ARG A 807 -19.09 -18.30 -9.32
CA ARG A 807 -19.51 -17.22 -8.41
C ARG A 807 -19.44 -17.75 -6.98
N TYR A 808 -18.98 -16.95 -6.03
CA TYR A 808 -18.76 -17.41 -4.66
C TYR A 808 -19.56 -16.62 -3.61
N LEU A 809 -20.25 -17.35 -2.74
CA LEU A 809 -20.66 -16.83 -1.45
C LEU A 809 -19.47 -16.95 -0.50
N VAL A 810 -19.19 -15.89 0.24
CA VAL A 810 -18.20 -15.92 1.32
C VAL A 810 -18.92 -15.54 2.61
N VAL A 811 -18.94 -16.45 3.57
CA VAL A 811 -19.52 -16.20 4.88
C VAL A 811 -18.42 -15.72 5.82
N ASN A 812 -18.60 -14.52 6.36
CA ASN A 812 -17.78 -13.99 7.43
C ASN A 812 -18.24 -14.59 8.76
N ALA A 813 -17.36 -15.40 9.34
CA ALA A 813 -17.51 -16.08 10.62
C ALA A 813 -16.26 -15.87 11.52
N ASP A 814 -15.53 -14.77 11.29
CA ASP A 814 -14.34 -14.41 12.07
C ASP A 814 -14.69 -13.86 13.46
N GLU A 815 -15.76 -13.06 13.59
CA GLU A 815 -16.24 -12.51 14.87
C GLU A 815 -15.09 -11.99 15.78
N GLY A 816 -14.15 -11.22 15.21
CA GLY A 816 -13.06 -10.60 15.94
C GLY A 816 -13.49 -9.46 16.91
N GLU A 817 -14.67 -8.86 16.69
CA GLU A 817 -15.15 -7.62 17.33
C GLU A 817 -15.44 -7.80 18.84
N PRO A 818 -14.71 -7.11 19.74
CA PRO A 818 -14.90 -7.18 21.18
C PRO A 818 -16.36 -6.95 21.64
N GLY A 819 -16.79 -7.77 22.60
CA GLY A 819 -18.17 -7.84 23.08
C GLY A 819 -19.10 -8.71 22.24
N THR A 820 -18.71 -9.09 21.01
CA THR A 820 -19.54 -9.88 20.10
C THR A 820 -19.28 -11.38 20.25
N CYS A 821 -20.34 -12.19 20.34
CA CYS A 821 -20.25 -13.66 20.44
C CYS A 821 -21.49 -14.39 19.88
N LYS A 822 -22.28 -13.71 19.05
CA LYS A 822 -23.56 -14.19 18.47
C LYS A 822 -23.35 -15.21 17.35
N ASP A 823 -22.37 -14.98 16.49
CA ASP A 823 -22.12 -15.84 15.33
C ASP A 823 -21.47 -17.15 15.79
N ARG A 824 -20.64 -17.10 16.85
CA ARG A 824 -20.19 -18.25 17.63
C ARG A 824 -21.34 -19.10 18.17
N GLU A 825 -22.40 -18.49 18.72
CA GLU A 825 -23.56 -19.27 19.18
C GLU A 825 -24.27 -20.00 18.03
N ILE A 826 -24.45 -19.33 16.89
CA ILE A 826 -25.04 -19.95 15.69
C ILE A 826 -24.21 -21.16 15.25
N MET A 827 -22.89 -20.99 15.08
CA MET A 827 -22.01 -22.07 14.59
C MET A 827 -21.94 -23.28 15.51
N ARG A 828 -22.11 -23.11 16.83
CA ARG A 828 -21.93 -24.20 17.80
C ARG A 828 -23.22 -24.87 18.27
N LYS A 829 -24.40 -24.32 17.94
CA LYS A 829 -25.71 -24.81 18.41
C LYS A 829 -26.79 -24.91 17.33
N ASP A 830 -26.76 -24.04 16.32
CA ASP A 830 -27.67 -24.04 15.16
C ASP A 830 -26.89 -24.11 13.82
N PRO A 831 -25.82 -24.94 13.66
CA PRO A 831 -24.97 -24.92 12.47
C PRO A 831 -25.74 -25.26 11.18
N HIS A 832 -26.70 -26.18 11.24
CA HIS A 832 -27.56 -26.54 10.10
C HIS A 832 -28.35 -25.36 9.54
N LYS A 833 -28.75 -24.41 10.38
CA LYS A 833 -29.43 -23.17 9.97
C LYS A 833 -28.50 -22.24 9.17
N LEU A 834 -27.21 -22.22 9.52
CA LEU A 834 -26.18 -21.54 8.73
C LEU A 834 -25.91 -22.26 7.41
N VAL A 835 -25.76 -23.59 7.40
CA VAL A 835 -25.49 -24.38 6.18
C VAL A 835 -26.66 -24.30 5.19
N GLU A 836 -27.91 -24.35 5.67
CA GLU A 836 -29.08 -24.07 4.84
C GLU A 836 -29.09 -22.62 4.34
N GLY A 837 -28.70 -21.67 5.19
CA GLY A 837 -28.50 -20.27 4.83
C GLY A 837 -27.52 -20.10 3.67
N CYS A 838 -26.39 -20.82 3.69
CA CYS A 838 -25.41 -20.83 2.62
C CYS A 838 -26.04 -21.27 1.29
N LEU A 839 -26.85 -22.33 1.29
CA LEU A 839 -27.52 -22.83 0.09
C LEU A 839 -28.58 -21.86 -0.44
N VAL A 840 -29.42 -21.28 0.43
CA VAL A 840 -30.48 -20.34 0.03
C VAL A 840 -29.89 -19.02 -0.49
N ALA A 841 -28.91 -18.44 0.21
CA ALA A 841 -28.23 -17.21 -0.21
C ALA A 841 -27.33 -17.45 -1.43
N GLY A 842 -26.65 -18.60 -1.49
CA GLY A 842 -25.87 -19.05 -2.64
C GLY A 842 -26.74 -19.16 -3.89
N ARG A 843 -27.90 -19.80 -3.78
CA ARG A 843 -28.88 -19.90 -4.87
C ARG A 843 -29.40 -18.53 -5.32
N ALA A 844 -29.59 -17.58 -4.40
CA ALA A 844 -30.00 -16.21 -4.71
C ALA A 844 -28.95 -15.44 -5.52
N MET A 845 -27.67 -15.70 -5.27
CA MET A 845 -26.53 -15.06 -5.95
C MET A 845 -25.95 -15.90 -7.10
N ASN A 846 -26.63 -17.00 -7.46
CA ASN A 846 -26.18 -18.01 -8.41
C ASN A 846 -24.72 -18.47 -8.15
N ALA A 847 -24.34 -18.55 -6.87
CA ALA A 847 -23.01 -18.94 -6.42
C ALA A 847 -22.82 -20.47 -6.50
N SER A 848 -21.70 -20.91 -7.05
CA SER A 848 -21.31 -22.32 -7.23
C SER A 848 -20.88 -22.98 -5.92
N ALA A 849 -20.39 -22.19 -4.95
CA ALA A 849 -20.00 -22.67 -3.62
C ALA A 849 -20.08 -21.55 -2.57
N ALA A 850 -20.16 -21.96 -1.30
CA ALA A 850 -19.89 -21.12 -0.13
C ALA A 850 -18.51 -21.43 0.48
N TYR A 851 -17.76 -20.39 0.82
CA TYR A 851 -16.59 -20.45 1.70
C TYR A 851 -16.94 -19.81 3.04
N ILE A 852 -16.98 -20.60 4.12
CA ILE A 852 -17.15 -20.09 5.48
C ILE A 852 -15.78 -19.84 6.08
N TYR A 853 -15.40 -18.56 6.18
CA TYR A 853 -14.16 -18.15 6.85
C TYR A 853 -14.43 -18.01 8.35
N ILE A 854 -14.10 -19.06 9.11
CA ILE A 854 -14.27 -19.11 10.56
C ILE A 854 -12.99 -18.67 11.28
N ARG A 855 -13.14 -17.99 12.42
CA ARG A 855 -12.04 -17.53 13.28
C ARG A 855 -10.99 -18.62 13.56
N GLY A 856 -9.74 -18.21 13.72
CA GLY A 856 -8.65 -19.13 14.08
C GLY A 856 -8.86 -19.84 15.42
N GLU A 857 -9.31 -19.11 16.44
CA GLU A 857 -9.49 -19.59 17.81
C GLU A 857 -10.74 -20.48 18.01
N PHE A 858 -11.68 -20.45 17.06
CA PHE A 858 -12.94 -21.21 17.10
C PHE A 858 -12.76 -22.67 16.65
N ILE A 859 -11.94 -23.43 17.39
CA ILE A 859 -11.58 -24.82 17.06
C ILE A 859 -12.79 -25.76 17.18
N GLU A 860 -13.48 -25.71 18.32
CA GLU A 860 -14.64 -26.57 18.60
C GLU A 860 -15.82 -26.23 17.68
N GLU A 861 -16.05 -24.93 17.43
CA GLU A 861 -17.13 -24.46 16.58
C GLU A 861 -16.86 -24.79 15.10
N ALA A 862 -15.60 -24.79 14.66
CA ALA A 862 -15.22 -25.33 13.35
C ALA A 862 -15.49 -26.83 13.23
N ALA A 863 -15.20 -27.61 14.29
CA ALA A 863 -15.45 -29.05 14.30
C ALA A 863 -16.96 -29.38 14.29
N VAL A 864 -17.77 -28.67 15.09
CA VAL A 864 -19.24 -28.80 15.11
C VAL A 864 -19.84 -28.42 13.75
N LEU A 865 -19.40 -27.31 13.15
CA LEU A 865 -19.87 -26.87 11.84
C LEU A 865 -19.46 -27.85 10.72
N GLN A 866 -18.23 -28.36 10.74
CA GLN A 866 -17.78 -29.36 9.76
C GLN A 866 -18.57 -30.67 9.89
N ASN A 867 -18.91 -31.10 11.11
CA ASN A 867 -19.77 -32.27 11.31
C ASN A 867 -21.18 -32.05 10.75
N ALA A 868 -21.79 -30.88 10.97
CA ALA A 868 -23.08 -30.53 10.38
C ALA A 868 -23.03 -30.47 8.83
N ILE A 869 -21.92 -29.98 8.26
CA ILE A 869 -21.67 -30.02 6.81
C ILE A 869 -21.56 -31.46 6.31
N ASN A 870 -20.83 -32.32 7.01
CA ASN A 870 -20.71 -33.75 6.67
C ASN A 870 -22.07 -34.47 6.71
N GLU A 871 -22.90 -34.18 7.72
CA GLU A 871 -24.29 -34.67 7.80
C GLU A 871 -25.14 -34.18 6.61
N ALA A 872 -25.00 -32.91 6.23
CA ALA A 872 -25.75 -32.32 5.12
C ALA A 872 -25.31 -32.87 3.74
N TYR A 873 -24.02 -33.18 3.55
CA TYR A 873 -23.55 -33.93 2.38
C TYR A 873 -24.09 -35.38 2.37
N ALA A 874 -24.06 -36.08 3.52
CA ALA A 874 -24.53 -37.46 3.62
C ALA A 874 -26.03 -37.64 3.36
N ASP A 875 -26.85 -36.65 3.71
CA ASP A 875 -28.31 -36.61 3.46
C ASP A 875 -28.66 -36.02 2.07
N GLY A 876 -27.67 -35.60 1.26
CA GLY A 876 -27.88 -35.04 -0.08
C GLY A 876 -28.48 -33.63 -0.09
N LEU A 877 -28.33 -32.88 1.00
CA LEU A 877 -28.86 -31.53 1.16
C LEU A 877 -27.97 -30.48 0.49
N ILE A 878 -26.65 -30.72 0.44
CA ILE A 878 -25.64 -29.91 -0.25
C ILE A 878 -24.75 -30.80 -1.14
N GLY A 879 -23.89 -30.18 -1.93
CA GLY A 879 -23.06 -30.82 -2.95
C GLY A 879 -23.76 -30.89 -4.29
N LYS A 880 -23.51 -31.97 -5.03
CA LYS A 880 -24.13 -32.20 -6.34
C LYS A 880 -25.63 -32.47 -6.20
N ASN A 881 -26.45 -31.76 -6.96
CA ASN A 881 -27.91 -31.82 -6.93
C ASN A 881 -28.49 -31.59 -5.51
N ALA A 882 -28.05 -30.52 -4.85
CA ALA A 882 -28.43 -30.11 -3.50
C ALA A 882 -29.97 -30.14 -3.29
N CYS A 883 -30.43 -30.79 -2.22
CA CYS A 883 -31.85 -31.08 -1.93
C CYS A 883 -32.63 -31.73 -3.09
N GLY A 884 -31.94 -32.36 -4.06
CA GLY A 884 -32.52 -32.90 -5.29
C GLY A 884 -33.15 -31.85 -6.21
N SER A 885 -32.68 -30.60 -6.19
CA SER A 885 -33.30 -29.46 -6.90
C SER A 885 -32.76 -29.18 -8.31
N GLY A 886 -31.74 -29.93 -8.77
CA GLY A 886 -30.98 -29.63 -10.00
C GLY A 886 -29.96 -28.50 -9.86
N TYR A 887 -29.58 -28.13 -8.63
CA TYR A 887 -28.56 -27.10 -8.35
C TYR A 887 -27.35 -27.75 -7.68
N ASP A 888 -26.14 -27.53 -8.22
CA ASP A 888 -24.89 -28.02 -7.63
C ASP A 888 -24.31 -26.92 -6.73
N PHE A 889 -24.02 -27.24 -5.45
CA PHE A 889 -23.57 -26.25 -4.47
C PHE A 889 -22.75 -26.84 -3.32
N ASP A 890 -21.46 -26.55 -3.29
CA ASP A 890 -20.56 -27.00 -2.22
C ASP A 890 -20.42 -25.99 -1.06
N VAL A 891 -20.05 -26.50 0.13
CA VAL A 891 -19.77 -25.69 1.32
C VAL A 891 -18.42 -26.06 1.91
N TYR A 892 -17.48 -25.12 1.87
CA TYR A 892 -16.11 -25.27 2.36
C TYR A 892 -15.91 -24.46 3.65
N VAL A 893 -15.26 -25.04 4.66
CA VAL A 893 -14.81 -24.31 5.86
C VAL A 893 -13.33 -23.98 5.73
N HIS A 894 -12.98 -22.71 5.93
CA HIS A 894 -11.60 -22.24 5.97
C HIS A 894 -11.36 -21.56 7.32
N ARG A 895 -10.29 -21.92 8.03
CA ARG A 895 -9.94 -21.31 9.32
C ARG A 895 -9.00 -20.13 9.14
N GLY A 896 -9.25 -19.05 9.86
CA GLY A 896 -8.39 -17.86 9.89
C GLY A 896 -7.15 -18.03 10.77
N GLY A 897 -6.27 -17.03 10.75
CA GLY A 897 -5.04 -17.00 11.56
C GLY A 897 -5.19 -16.40 12.96
N GLY A 898 -6.39 -15.93 13.34
CA GLY A 898 -6.63 -15.17 14.57
C GLY A 898 -6.18 -13.71 14.43
N ALA A 899 -6.88 -12.94 13.59
CA ALA A 899 -6.62 -11.51 13.38
C ALA A 899 -7.91 -10.79 12.94
N TYR A 900 -8.44 -9.89 13.77
CA TYR A 900 -9.74 -9.19 13.58
C TYR A 900 -9.83 -8.43 12.25
N VAL A 901 -8.71 -7.93 11.72
CA VAL A 901 -8.66 -7.31 10.39
C VAL A 901 -9.03 -8.27 9.25
N CYS A 902 -8.95 -9.60 9.45
CA CYS A 902 -9.46 -10.58 8.49
C CYS A 902 -11.00 -10.70 8.52
N GLY A 903 -11.68 -10.08 9.48
CA GLY A 903 -13.13 -9.88 9.47
C GLY A 903 -13.61 -8.77 8.51
N GLU A 904 -12.73 -7.98 7.89
CA GLU A 904 -13.11 -7.00 6.85
C GLU A 904 -13.30 -7.69 5.50
N GLU A 905 -14.37 -7.37 4.76
CA GLU A 905 -14.80 -8.15 3.58
C GLU A 905 -13.76 -8.32 2.45
N THR A 906 -12.81 -7.40 2.25
CA THR A 906 -11.74 -7.57 1.25
C THR A 906 -10.47 -8.18 1.84
N SER A 907 -10.18 -7.92 3.11
CA SER A 907 -9.10 -8.56 3.86
C SER A 907 -9.33 -10.07 4.00
N LEU A 908 -10.58 -10.46 4.30
CA LEU A 908 -11.05 -11.83 4.36
C LEU A 908 -10.81 -12.57 3.03
N ILE A 909 -11.10 -11.92 1.91
CA ILE A 909 -10.84 -12.44 0.57
C ILE A 909 -9.34 -12.63 0.32
N GLU A 910 -8.48 -11.66 0.66
CA GLU A 910 -7.02 -11.85 0.53
C GLU A 910 -6.51 -12.99 1.44
N SER A 911 -7.06 -13.16 2.64
CA SER A 911 -6.72 -14.27 3.54
C SER A 911 -7.17 -15.64 3.01
N LEU A 912 -8.34 -15.73 2.36
CA LEU A 912 -8.80 -16.94 1.65
C LEU A 912 -7.93 -17.26 0.42
N GLU A 913 -7.32 -16.26 -0.21
CA GLU A 913 -6.37 -16.42 -1.31
C GLU A 913 -4.96 -16.82 -0.83
N GLY A 914 -4.77 -17.14 0.45
CA GLY A 914 -3.48 -17.55 1.03
C GLY A 914 -2.48 -16.40 1.20
N LYS A 915 -2.94 -15.15 1.17
CA LYS A 915 -2.12 -13.94 1.33
C LYS A 915 -2.29 -13.34 2.74
N PRO A 916 -1.46 -12.38 3.16
CA PRO A 916 -1.72 -11.61 4.38
C PRO A 916 -3.07 -10.88 4.30
N GLY A 917 -3.86 -10.94 5.38
CA GLY A 917 -5.12 -10.20 5.52
C GLY A 917 -4.91 -8.68 5.51
N LYS A 918 -4.93 -8.10 4.31
CA LYS A 918 -4.72 -6.68 4.03
C LYS A 918 -5.79 -6.21 3.04
N PRO A 919 -6.73 -5.34 3.45
CA PRO A 919 -7.84 -4.86 2.62
C PRO A 919 -7.45 -4.44 1.19
N ARG A 920 -8.35 -4.72 0.24
CA ARG A 920 -8.28 -4.17 -1.12
C ARG A 920 -8.90 -2.78 -1.13
N LEU A 921 -8.30 -1.85 -1.88
CA LEU A 921 -8.96 -0.57 -2.18
C LEU A 921 -10.21 -0.80 -3.04
N LYS A 922 -11.31 -0.12 -2.71
CA LYS A 922 -12.58 -0.17 -3.43
C LYS A 922 -12.72 1.13 -4.22
N PRO A 923 -13.01 1.12 -5.54
CA PRO A 923 -13.20 -0.03 -6.42
C PRO A 923 -11.87 -0.72 -6.80
N PRO A 924 -11.90 -2.00 -7.27
CA PRO A 924 -13.09 -2.80 -7.59
C PRO A 924 -13.82 -3.34 -6.36
N PHE A 925 -15.13 -3.55 -6.49
CA PHE A 925 -15.94 -4.20 -5.46
C PHE A 925 -15.90 -5.73 -5.59
N PRO A 926 -16.04 -6.50 -4.48
CA PRO A 926 -16.05 -7.97 -4.51
C PRO A 926 -17.07 -8.59 -5.49
N ALA A 927 -18.23 -7.96 -5.66
CA ALA A 927 -19.27 -8.45 -6.58
C ALA A 927 -18.84 -8.46 -8.07
N ALA A 928 -17.76 -7.74 -8.41
CA ALA A 928 -17.12 -7.80 -9.74
C ALA A 928 -15.79 -8.57 -9.71
N VAL A 929 -14.93 -8.31 -8.72
CA VAL A 929 -13.60 -8.93 -8.58
C VAL A 929 -13.32 -9.25 -7.09
N GLY A 930 -13.90 -10.35 -6.64
CA GLY A 930 -13.76 -10.91 -5.30
C GLY A 930 -12.76 -12.06 -5.24
N LEU A 931 -13.18 -13.18 -4.68
CA LEU A 931 -12.36 -14.36 -4.40
C LEU A 931 -11.84 -15.01 -5.69
N PHE A 932 -10.54 -15.24 -5.76
CA PHE A 932 -9.83 -15.75 -6.94
C PHE A 932 -10.06 -14.92 -8.22
N GLY A 933 -10.38 -13.62 -8.08
CA GLY A 933 -10.71 -12.75 -9.21
C GLY A 933 -12.08 -13.01 -9.86
N CYS A 934 -12.93 -13.79 -9.18
CA CYS A 934 -14.30 -14.11 -9.56
C CYS A 934 -15.32 -13.22 -8.82
N PRO A 935 -16.57 -13.08 -9.31
CA PRO A 935 -17.63 -12.40 -8.58
C PRO A 935 -17.84 -13.05 -7.19
N SER A 936 -17.87 -12.24 -6.13
CA SER A 936 -18.13 -12.75 -4.77
C SER A 936 -18.86 -11.76 -3.89
N THR A 937 -19.70 -12.26 -2.97
CA THR A 937 -20.31 -11.44 -1.92
C THR A 937 -19.95 -11.98 -0.55
N VAL A 938 -19.42 -11.09 0.30
CA VAL A 938 -19.19 -11.36 1.72
C VAL A 938 -20.42 -10.96 2.54
N ALA A 939 -20.88 -11.86 3.42
CA ALA A 939 -22.00 -11.63 4.32
C ALA A 939 -21.77 -12.31 5.68
N ASN A 940 -22.34 -11.74 6.76
CA ASN A 940 -22.17 -12.24 8.12
C ASN A 940 -23.00 -13.52 8.38
N VAL A 941 -22.52 -14.43 9.23
CA VAL A 941 -23.23 -15.65 9.69
C VAL A 941 -24.69 -15.38 10.03
N GLU A 942 -25.00 -14.46 10.95
CA GLU A 942 -26.38 -14.08 11.32
C GLU A 942 -27.24 -13.67 10.10
N THR A 943 -26.70 -12.91 9.13
CA THR A 943 -27.43 -12.49 7.92
C THR A 943 -27.73 -13.65 6.97
N ILE A 944 -26.85 -14.65 6.92
CA ILE A 944 -27.02 -15.85 6.09
C ILE A 944 -27.99 -16.83 6.76
N ALA A 945 -27.86 -17.06 8.07
CA ALA A 945 -28.67 -18.02 8.81
C ALA A 945 -30.16 -17.59 8.99
N VAL A 946 -30.49 -16.30 8.99
CA VAL A 946 -31.92 -15.88 9.01
C VAL A 946 -32.63 -16.10 7.67
N ALA A 947 -31.90 -16.16 6.55
CA ALA A 947 -32.48 -16.10 5.21
C ALA A 947 -33.44 -17.26 4.86
N PRO A 948 -33.16 -18.55 5.18
CA PRO A 948 -34.10 -19.64 4.94
C PRO A 948 -35.41 -19.44 5.71
N THR A 949 -35.33 -18.94 6.95
CA THR A 949 -36.50 -18.69 7.79
C THR A 949 -37.34 -17.52 7.28
N ILE A 950 -36.71 -16.47 6.74
CA ILE A 950 -37.41 -15.39 6.03
C ILE A 950 -38.12 -15.93 4.78
N CYS A 951 -37.45 -16.76 3.97
CA CYS A 951 -38.08 -17.39 2.79
C CYS A 951 -39.17 -18.43 3.15
N ARG A 952 -39.11 -19.05 4.34
CA ARG A 952 -40.17 -19.93 4.87
C ARG A 952 -41.39 -19.17 5.37
N ARG A 953 -41.19 -18.10 6.15
CA ARG A 953 -42.25 -17.36 6.86
C ARG A 953 -42.78 -16.15 6.07
N GLY A 954 -42.10 -15.75 5.00
CA GLY A 954 -42.42 -14.61 4.14
C GLY A 954 -41.68 -13.34 4.58
N GLY A 955 -41.23 -12.54 3.62
CA GLY A 955 -40.52 -11.29 3.90
C GLY A 955 -41.33 -10.32 4.76
N SER A 956 -42.64 -10.24 4.54
CA SER A 956 -43.57 -9.37 5.29
C SER A 956 -43.70 -9.72 6.78
N TRP A 957 -43.49 -10.98 7.19
CA TRP A 957 -43.47 -11.35 8.61
C TRP A 957 -42.24 -10.75 9.30
N PHE A 958 -41.06 -10.86 8.68
CA PHE A 958 -39.82 -10.30 9.22
C PHE A 958 -39.83 -8.76 9.18
N ALA A 959 -40.37 -8.17 8.10
CA ALA A 959 -40.60 -6.73 7.97
C ALA A 959 -41.66 -6.18 8.93
N GLY A 960 -42.42 -7.06 9.61
CA GLY A 960 -43.38 -6.69 10.65
C GLY A 960 -42.73 -6.25 11.96
N PHE A 961 -41.48 -6.64 12.23
CA PHE A 961 -40.75 -6.32 13.46
C PHE A 961 -39.88 -5.07 13.32
N GLY A 962 -39.75 -4.31 14.40
CA GLY A 962 -38.92 -3.10 14.50
C GLY A 962 -39.53 -1.87 13.81
N ARG A 963 -38.78 -0.75 13.83
CA ARG A 963 -39.12 0.46 13.07
C ARG A 963 -38.91 0.27 11.57
N GLU A 964 -39.52 1.12 10.76
CA GLU A 964 -39.25 1.19 9.32
C GLU A 964 -37.73 1.36 9.06
N ARG A 965 -37.24 0.76 7.97
CA ARG A 965 -35.80 0.65 7.64
C ARG A 965 -34.94 -0.08 8.67
N ASN A 966 -35.50 -0.57 9.76
CA ASN A 966 -34.79 -1.14 10.91
C ASN A 966 -35.36 -2.51 11.28
N GLN A 967 -35.71 -3.28 10.25
CA GLN A 967 -36.64 -4.39 10.37
C GLN A 967 -36.04 -5.72 10.85
N GLY A 968 -36.89 -6.53 11.48
CA GLY A 968 -36.63 -7.91 11.87
C GLY A 968 -36.20 -8.12 13.32
N THR A 969 -35.62 -9.29 13.58
CA THR A 969 -34.99 -9.63 14.87
C THR A 969 -33.47 -9.43 14.82
N LYS A 970 -32.83 -9.36 15.98
CA LYS A 970 -31.37 -9.22 16.11
C LYS A 970 -30.85 -10.05 17.29
N LEU A 971 -29.69 -10.69 17.12
CA LEU A 971 -28.92 -11.24 18.24
C LEU A 971 -28.16 -10.12 18.95
N PHE A 972 -28.54 -9.82 20.19
CA PHE A 972 -27.87 -8.89 21.09
C PHE A 972 -26.88 -9.67 21.98
N CYS A 973 -25.65 -9.17 22.13
CA CYS A 973 -24.65 -9.74 23.04
C CYS A 973 -24.46 -8.76 24.21
N ILE A 974 -25.14 -8.96 25.35
CA ILE A 974 -25.03 -8.05 26.49
C ILE A 974 -23.91 -8.53 27.41
N SER A 975 -22.96 -7.64 27.67
CA SER A 975 -21.70 -7.90 28.35
C SER A 975 -21.29 -6.74 29.26
N GLY A 976 -20.22 -6.92 30.04
CA GLY A 976 -19.77 -5.91 31.02
C GLY A 976 -20.53 -6.00 32.34
N HIS A 977 -20.82 -4.85 32.96
CA HIS A 977 -21.33 -4.74 34.33
C HIS A 977 -22.87 -4.86 34.43
N VAL A 978 -23.41 -5.96 33.89
CA VAL A 978 -24.80 -6.42 34.14
C VAL A 978 -24.82 -7.61 35.10
N ASN A 979 -25.97 -7.88 35.71
CA ASN A 979 -26.10 -8.97 36.69
C ASN A 979 -25.99 -10.37 36.05
N ASN A 980 -26.51 -10.55 34.83
CA ASN A 980 -26.44 -11.81 34.07
C ASN A 980 -26.06 -11.53 32.61
N PRO A 981 -24.76 -11.50 32.25
CA PRO A 981 -24.33 -11.34 30.86
C PRO A 981 -24.85 -12.47 29.96
N ALA A 982 -25.45 -12.12 28.82
CA ALA A 982 -26.16 -13.08 27.98
C ALA A 982 -26.21 -12.66 26.50
N THR A 983 -26.26 -13.65 25.61
CA THR A 983 -26.60 -13.47 24.19
C THR A 983 -28.05 -13.87 23.98
N VAL A 984 -28.86 -12.97 23.44
CA VAL A 984 -30.31 -13.16 23.26
C VAL A 984 -30.75 -12.62 21.89
N GLU A 985 -31.59 -13.37 21.18
CA GLU A 985 -32.35 -12.79 20.07
C GLU A 985 -33.42 -11.86 20.65
N GLU A 986 -33.74 -10.72 20.04
CA GLU A 986 -34.92 -9.93 20.42
C GLU A 986 -35.39 -9.09 19.22
N GLU A 987 -36.48 -8.32 19.37
CA GLU A 987 -36.96 -7.41 18.31
C GLU A 987 -35.94 -6.29 18.07
N MET A 988 -35.72 -5.90 16.81
CA MET A 988 -35.09 -4.61 16.52
C MET A 988 -35.90 -3.46 17.13
N SER A 989 -35.24 -2.34 17.43
CA SER A 989 -35.85 -1.14 18.02
C SER A 989 -36.39 -1.29 19.45
N ILE A 990 -36.14 -2.41 20.15
CA ILE A 990 -36.37 -2.52 21.60
C ILE A 990 -35.62 -1.40 22.36
N PRO A 991 -36.19 -0.79 23.42
CA PRO A 991 -35.45 0.14 24.28
C PRO A 991 -34.24 -0.53 24.94
N MET A 992 -33.09 0.16 24.94
CA MET A 992 -31.83 -0.34 25.52
C MET A 992 -32.01 -0.72 26.99
N ARG A 993 -32.75 0.10 27.74
CA ARG A 993 -33.08 -0.16 29.14
C ARG A 993 -33.93 -1.42 29.32
N GLU A 994 -34.98 -1.61 28.53
CA GLU A 994 -35.78 -2.84 28.61
C GLU A 994 -34.93 -4.07 28.31
N LEU A 995 -34.11 -4.03 27.25
CA LEU A 995 -33.21 -5.13 26.89
C LEU A 995 -32.31 -5.55 28.05
N ILE A 996 -31.69 -4.59 28.75
CA ILE A 996 -30.78 -4.84 29.87
C ILE A 996 -31.54 -5.29 31.14
N ASP A 997 -32.58 -4.57 31.54
CA ASP A 997 -33.35 -4.85 32.76
C ASP A 997 -34.06 -6.23 32.68
N LYS A 998 -34.65 -6.55 31.52
CA LYS A 998 -35.47 -7.76 31.29
C LYS A 998 -34.66 -9.02 31.02
N HIS A 999 -33.63 -8.95 30.17
CA HIS A 999 -32.90 -10.15 29.71
C HIS A 999 -31.63 -10.42 30.51
N CYS A 1000 -31.04 -9.41 31.16
CA CYS A 1000 -29.82 -9.55 31.95
C CYS A 1000 -30.04 -9.34 33.46
N GLY A 1001 -31.28 -9.05 33.88
CA GLY A 1001 -31.61 -8.69 35.26
C GLY A 1001 -31.04 -7.33 35.69
N GLY A 1002 -30.83 -6.42 34.73
CA GLY A 1002 -30.37 -5.05 34.98
C GLY A 1002 -28.85 -4.86 35.13
N VAL A 1003 -28.49 -3.60 35.23
CA VAL A 1003 -27.12 -3.13 35.53
C VAL A 1003 -26.72 -3.56 36.95
N ARG A 1004 -25.45 -3.88 37.17
CA ARG A 1004 -24.91 -4.20 38.49
C ARG A 1004 -25.10 -3.02 39.45
N GLY A 1005 -25.82 -3.23 40.55
CA GLY A 1005 -26.20 -2.15 41.48
C GLY A 1005 -27.42 -1.32 41.05
N GLY A 1006 -28.15 -1.74 40.01
CA GLY A 1006 -29.35 -1.05 39.50
C GLY A 1006 -29.04 0.00 38.44
N TRP A 1007 -30.08 0.44 37.71
CA TRP A 1007 -29.95 1.32 36.55
C TRP A 1007 -29.30 2.68 36.87
N ASP A 1008 -29.48 3.21 38.09
CA ASP A 1008 -28.82 4.45 38.52
C ASP A 1008 -27.33 4.30 38.82
N ASN A 1009 -26.81 3.07 38.87
CA ASN A 1009 -25.38 2.80 38.89
C ASN A 1009 -24.75 2.76 37.47
N LEU A 1010 -25.55 2.91 36.40
CA LEU A 1010 -25.03 3.00 35.04
C LEU A 1010 -24.20 4.28 34.85
N LEU A 1011 -23.01 4.13 34.26
CA LEU A 1011 -22.19 5.24 33.77
C LEU A 1011 -22.42 5.42 32.27
N ALA A 1012 -22.22 4.34 31.51
CA ALA A 1012 -22.23 4.36 30.06
C ALA A 1012 -22.48 2.97 29.43
N VAL A 1013 -22.80 2.97 28.14
CA VAL A 1013 -22.93 1.76 27.31
C VAL A 1013 -22.23 1.99 25.97
N ILE A 1014 -21.46 1.01 25.49
CA ILE A 1014 -21.07 0.93 24.07
C ILE A 1014 -22.11 0.00 23.40
N PRO A 1015 -22.94 0.51 22.47
CA PRO A 1015 -24.18 -0.19 22.07
C PRO A 1015 -23.99 -1.27 21.00
N GLY A 1016 -22.90 -1.25 20.23
CA GLY A 1016 -22.79 -2.00 18.98
C GLY A 1016 -21.47 -2.73 18.72
N GLY A 1017 -20.75 -3.11 19.76
CA GLY A 1017 -19.37 -3.59 19.68
C GLY A 1017 -18.38 -2.43 19.88
N SER A 1018 -17.13 -2.76 20.22
CA SER A 1018 -16.11 -1.77 20.59
C SER A 1018 -15.79 -0.73 19.52
N SER A 1019 -16.21 -0.95 18.27
CA SER A 1019 -16.07 0.01 17.17
C SER A 1019 -17.00 1.22 17.29
N THR A 1020 -18.05 1.14 18.11
CA THR A 1020 -19.11 2.16 18.19
C THR A 1020 -18.85 3.20 19.29
N PRO A 1021 -19.22 4.49 19.08
CA PRO A 1021 -19.11 5.52 20.11
C PRO A 1021 -19.89 5.15 21.38
N ILE A 1022 -19.22 5.32 22.53
CA ILE A 1022 -19.83 5.20 23.86
C ILE A 1022 -20.99 6.20 24.04
N LEU A 1023 -22.05 5.79 24.73
CA LEU A 1023 -23.19 6.61 25.11
C LEU A 1023 -23.28 6.72 26.65
N PRO A 1024 -23.48 7.92 27.23
CA PRO A 1024 -23.68 8.10 28.67
C PRO A 1024 -25.11 7.73 29.09
N LYS A 1025 -25.33 7.45 30.40
CA LYS A 1025 -26.65 7.04 30.95
C LYS A 1025 -27.82 7.87 30.40
N ALA A 1026 -27.72 9.19 30.43
CA ALA A 1026 -28.81 10.11 30.06
C ALA A 1026 -29.28 10.02 28.59
N ILE A 1027 -28.49 9.40 27.70
CA ILE A 1027 -28.95 9.04 26.35
C ILE A 1027 -29.51 7.61 26.35
N CYS A 1028 -28.86 6.70 27.09
CA CYS A 1028 -29.27 5.29 27.23
C CYS A 1028 -30.65 5.09 27.86
N ASP A 1029 -31.14 6.05 28.66
CA ASP A 1029 -32.47 6.02 29.31
C ASP A 1029 -33.62 5.83 28.29
N ASP A 1030 -33.60 6.57 27.16
CA ASP A 1030 -34.65 6.54 26.11
C ASP A 1030 -34.17 5.89 24.78
N GLN A 1031 -32.93 5.40 24.71
CA GLN A 1031 -32.33 4.92 23.46
C GLN A 1031 -32.99 3.64 22.92
N LEU A 1032 -33.44 3.68 21.67
CA LEU A 1032 -33.87 2.48 20.93
C LEU A 1032 -32.68 1.75 20.30
N MET A 1033 -32.69 0.41 20.37
CA MET A 1033 -31.66 -0.46 19.81
C MET A 1033 -31.92 -0.76 18.33
N ASP A 1034 -31.70 0.23 17.46
CA ASP A 1034 -31.64 0.05 16.01
C ASP A 1034 -30.58 0.92 15.33
N PHE A 1035 -30.34 0.66 14.03
CA PHE A 1035 -29.25 1.31 13.29
C PHE A 1035 -29.42 2.82 13.17
N ASP A 1036 -30.65 3.28 12.95
CA ASP A 1036 -30.89 4.68 12.63
C ASP A 1036 -31.01 5.50 13.94
N ALA A 1037 -31.71 5.00 14.97
CA ALA A 1037 -31.79 5.67 16.29
C ALA A 1037 -30.43 5.79 16.99
N LEU A 1038 -29.56 4.78 16.88
CA LEU A 1038 -28.20 4.88 17.44
C LEU A 1038 -27.31 5.82 16.63
N LYS A 1039 -27.53 5.94 15.31
CA LYS A 1039 -26.84 6.92 14.46
C LYS A 1039 -27.26 8.36 14.78
N ASP A 1040 -28.56 8.59 14.99
CA ASP A 1040 -29.10 9.91 15.34
C ASP A 1040 -28.51 10.40 16.69
N SER A 1041 -28.32 9.49 17.65
CA SER A 1041 -27.57 9.70 18.91
C SER A 1041 -26.03 9.72 18.74
N GLN A 1042 -25.52 9.89 17.51
CA GLN A 1042 -24.10 9.95 17.16
C GLN A 1042 -23.26 8.73 17.62
N SER A 1043 -23.86 7.54 17.57
CA SER A 1043 -23.22 6.23 17.75
C SER A 1043 -23.62 5.29 16.59
N GLY A 1044 -23.75 3.98 16.82
CA GLY A 1044 -24.24 3.02 15.82
C GLY A 1044 -24.59 1.67 16.43
N LEU A 1045 -25.42 0.88 15.74
CA LEU A 1045 -25.79 -0.47 16.19
C LEU A 1045 -24.68 -1.51 15.99
N GLY A 1046 -23.78 -1.31 15.03
CA GLY A 1046 -22.65 -2.21 14.76
C GLY A 1046 -23.04 -3.70 14.69
N THR A 1047 -22.46 -4.53 15.56
CA THR A 1047 -22.80 -5.96 15.70
C THR A 1047 -23.98 -6.23 16.65
N ALA A 1048 -24.48 -5.21 17.35
CA ALA A 1048 -25.35 -5.25 18.51
C ALA A 1048 -24.74 -5.95 19.75
N ALA A 1049 -23.42 -5.85 19.93
CA ALA A 1049 -22.75 -6.15 21.18
C ALA A 1049 -22.85 -4.97 22.16
N VAL A 1050 -23.64 -5.14 23.22
CA VAL A 1050 -23.92 -4.12 24.23
C VAL A 1050 -22.94 -4.30 25.38
N ILE A 1051 -21.93 -3.42 25.47
CA ILE A 1051 -20.93 -3.44 26.54
C ILE A 1051 -21.33 -2.39 27.59
N VAL A 1052 -21.84 -2.86 28.73
CA VAL A 1052 -22.38 -2.03 29.82
C VAL A 1052 -21.27 -1.71 30.83
N MET A 1053 -21.18 -0.44 31.23
CA MET A 1053 -20.19 0.05 32.20
C MET A 1053 -20.90 0.81 33.34
N ASP A 1054 -20.77 0.29 34.56
CA ASP A 1054 -21.28 0.94 35.77
C ASP A 1054 -20.32 2.02 36.30
N LYS A 1055 -20.74 2.81 37.30
CA LYS A 1055 -19.94 3.90 37.90
C LYS A 1055 -18.70 3.46 38.68
N SER A 1056 -18.45 2.16 38.82
CA SER A 1056 -17.16 1.65 39.32
C SER A 1056 -16.13 1.47 38.21
N THR A 1057 -16.54 1.66 36.94
CA THR A 1057 -15.67 1.51 35.78
C THR A 1057 -14.83 2.77 35.56
N ASP A 1058 -13.53 2.58 35.44
CA ASP A 1058 -12.62 3.57 34.86
C ASP A 1058 -12.83 3.59 33.33
N VAL A 1059 -13.67 4.51 32.84
CA VAL A 1059 -14.06 4.56 31.41
C VAL A 1059 -12.90 5.00 30.51
N VAL A 1060 -12.02 5.89 31.00
CA VAL A 1060 -10.80 6.29 30.28
C VAL A 1060 -9.90 5.08 30.05
N ARG A 1061 -9.73 4.23 31.07
CA ARG A 1061 -8.98 2.96 30.99
C ARG A 1061 -9.67 1.91 30.11
N ALA A 1062 -11.00 1.83 30.14
CA ALA A 1062 -11.75 0.94 29.25
C ALA A 1062 -11.49 1.28 27.77
N ILE A 1063 -11.60 2.56 27.40
CA ILE A 1063 -11.32 3.04 26.04
C ILE A 1063 -9.83 2.95 25.69
N SER A 1064 -8.92 3.24 26.63
CA SER A 1064 -7.47 3.00 26.50
C SER A 1064 -7.16 1.55 26.11
N ARG A 1065 -7.83 0.58 26.76
CA ARG A 1065 -7.68 -0.84 26.42
C ARG A 1065 -8.27 -1.20 25.05
N LEU A 1066 -9.28 -0.49 24.56
CA LEU A 1066 -9.78 -0.62 23.18
C LEU A 1066 -8.79 -0.03 22.16
N SER A 1067 -8.14 1.11 22.45
CA SER A 1067 -7.08 1.66 21.61
C SER A 1067 -5.92 0.67 21.44
N HIS A 1068 -5.48 0.01 22.53
CA HIS A 1068 -4.51 -1.09 22.46
C HIS A 1068 -5.03 -2.27 21.61
N PHE A 1069 -6.31 -2.63 21.69
CA PHE A 1069 -6.87 -3.70 20.84
C PHE A 1069 -6.76 -3.33 19.35
N TYR A 1070 -7.24 -2.15 18.96
CA TYR A 1070 -7.16 -1.71 17.57
C TYR A 1070 -5.72 -1.46 17.09
N ARG A 1071 -4.80 -1.13 18.00
CA ARG A 1071 -3.36 -1.10 17.69
C ARG A 1071 -2.83 -2.50 17.34
N HIS A 1072 -3.15 -3.50 18.16
CA HIS A 1072 -2.69 -4.88 17.98
C HIS A 1072 -3.26 -5.49 16.68
N GLU A 1073 -4.54 -5.29 16.42
CA GLU A 1073 -5.27 -5.88 15.29
C GLU A 1073 -5.13 -5.11 13.97
N SER A 1074 -4.29 -4.06 13.90
CA SER A 1074 -4.08 -3.27 12.69
C SER A 1074 -3.10 -3.95 11.73
N CYS A 1075 -3.55 -4.32 10.52
CA CYS A 1075 -2.70 -4.92 9.48
C CYS A 1075 -1.52 -4.04 8.98
N GLY A 1076 -1.43 -2.78 9.44
CA GLY A 1076 -0.35 -1.85 9.13
C GLY A 1076 -0.28 -1.36 7.67
N GLN A 1077 -1.25 -1.69 6.82
CA GLN A 1077 -1.19 -1.42 5.39
C GLN A 1077 -1.22 0.09 5.04
N CYS A 1078 -2.19 0.84 5.56
CA CYS A 1078 -2.31 2.28 5.31
C CYS A 1078 -1.73 3.11 6.47
N THR A 1079 -0.99 4.16 6.13
CA THR A 1079 -0.25 4.98 7.11
C THR A 1079 -1.15 5.64 8.17
N PRO A 1080 -2.33 6.24 7.86
CA PRO A 1080 -3.18 6.83 8.89
C PRO A 1080 -3.62 5.79 9.95
N CYS A 1081 -3.95 4.57 9.52
CA CYS A 1081 -4.27 3.48 10.45
C CYS A 1081 -3.03 2.98 11.21
N ARG A 1082 -1.90 2.78 10.51
CA ARG A 1082 -0.68 2.20 11.10
C ARG A 1082 -0.04 3.12 12.14
N GLU A 1083 0.06 4.42 11.89
CA GLU A 1083 0.68 5.34 12.85
C GLU A 1083 -0.36 5.92 13.82
N GLY A 1084 -1.56 6.26 13.33
CA GLY A 1084 -2.64 6.81 14.15
C GLY A 1084 -3.07 5.87 15.28
N SER A 1085 -3.18 4.56 15.03
CA SER A 1085 -3.50 3.58 16.09
C SER A 1085 -2.45 3.50 17.19
N LYS A 1086 -1.17 3.71 16.86
CA LYS A 1086 -0.08 3.78 17.86
C LYS A 1086 -0.17 5.07 18.66
N TRP A 1087 -0.35 6.19 17.98
CA TRP A 1087 -0.30 7.50 18.61
C TRP A 1087 -1.53 7.77 19.48
N THR A 1088 -2.72 7.36 19.03
CA THR A 1088 -3.95 7.39 19.85
C THR A 1088 -3.83 6.53 21.10
N GLU A 1089 -3.31 5.30 21.00
CA GLU A 1089 -2.99 4.46 22.17
C GLU A 1089 -2.03 5.17 23.14
N GLN A 1090 -0.91 5.71 22.64
CA GLN A 1090 0.08 6.41 23.47
C GLN A 1090 -0.47 7.67 24.16
N ILE A 1091 -1.43 8.37 23.56
CA ILE A 1091 -2.14 9.48 24.21
C ILE A 1091 -3.11 8.94 25.27
N MET A 1092 -3.90 7.91 24.94
CA MET A 1092 -4.86 7.29 25.86
C MET A 1092 -4.19 6.68 27.11
N GLN A 1093 -3.04 6.03 26.98
CA GLN A 1093 -2.25 5.50 28.10
C GLN A 1093 -1.72 6.60 29.04
N ARG A 1094 -1.56 7.84 28.55
CA ARG A 1094 -1.21 9.00 29.38
C ARG A 1094 -2.44 9.61 30.03
N PHE A 1095 -3.57 9.69 29.31
CA PHE A 1095 -4.85 10.14 29.85
C PHE A 1095 -5.36 9.23 30.97
N GLU A 1096 -5.21 7.92 30.85
CA GLU A 1096 -5.46 6.92 31.91
C GLU A 1096 -4.69 7.24 33.20
N LYS A 1097 -3.50 7.83 33.10
CA LYS A 1097 -2.65 8.23 34.23
C LYS A 1097 -2.82 9.70 34.66
N GLY A 1098 -3.65 10.49 33.97
CA GLY A 1098 -3.73 11.95 34.14
C GLY A 1098 -2.51 12.73 33.58
N MET A 1099 -1.55 12.06 32.95
CA MET A 1099 -0.30 12.64 32.41
C MET A 1099 -0.47 13.30 31.03
N GLY A 1100 -1.64 13.90 30.81
CA GLY A 1100 -1.98 14.63 29.59
C GLY A 1100 -2.06 16.15 29.83
N ARG A 1101 -2.41 16.88 28.77
CA ARG A 1101 -2.74 18.31 28.83
C ARG A 1101 -4.09 18.53 28.15
N GLU A 1102 -4.83 19.57 28.55
CA GLU A 1102 -6.14 19.88 27.97
C GLU A 1102 -6.10 20.01 26.44
N ARG A 1103 -5.11 20.76 25.90
CA ARG A 1103 -4.86 20.88 24.45
C ARG A 1103 -4.63 19.53 23.74
N GLU A 1104 -4.15 18.51 24.45
CA GLU A 1104 -3.97 17.18 23.86
C GLU A 1104 -5.30 16.44 23.67
N ILE A 1105 -6.37 16.82 24.38
CA ILE A 1105 -7.73 16.28 24.16
C ILE A 1105 -8.21 16.71 22.78
N ASP A 1106 -8.08 18.00 22.47
CA ASP A 1106 -8.44 18.54 21.15
C ASP A 1106 -7.52 18.02 20.04
N MET A 1107 -6.21 17.89 20.30
CA MET A 1107 -5.27 17.23 19.37
C MET A 1107 -5.65 15.76 19.09
N LEU A 1108 -6.15 15.02 20.08
CA LEU A 1108 -6.62 13.65 19.91
C LEU A 1108 -7.94 13.62 19.10
N GLN A 1109 -8.80 14.60 19.29
CA GLN A 1109 -10.03 14.80 18.51
C GLN A 1109 -9.74 15.20 17.05
N GLU A 1110 -8.65 15.93 16.78
CA GLU A 1110 -8.14 16.19 15.43
C GLU A 1110 -7.52 14.93 14.81
N LEU A 1111 -6.63 14.24 15.53
CA LEU A 1111 -5.96 13.02 15.06
C LEU A 1111 -6.96 11.93 14.65
N THR A 1112 -8.01 11.71 15.44
CA THR A 1112 -9.07 10.75 15.11
C THR A 1112 -9.82 11.13 13.82
N LYS A 1113 -10.08 12.42 13.58
CA LYS A 1113 -10.67 12.92 12.33
C LYS A 1113 -9.72 12.84 11.12
N GLN A 1114 -8.40 12.87 11.34
CA GLN A 1114 -7.40 12.66 10.28
C GLN A 1114 -7.24 11.17 9.89
N VAL A 1115 -7.65 10.25 10.76
CA VAL A 1115 -7.74 8.81 10.44
C VAL A 1115 -9.05 8.50 9.71
N GLU A 1116 -10.16 9.00 10.23
CA GLU A 1116 -11.51 8.83 9.69
C GLU A 1116 -11.58 9.28 8.21
N GLY A 1117 -12.21 8.47 7.35
CA GLY A 1117 -12.28 8.71 5.90
C GLY A 1117 -10.96 8.59 5.11
N HIS A 1118 -9.80 8.48 5.78
CA HIS A 1118 -8.47 8.46 5.14
C HIS A 1118 -7.81 7.07 5.15
N THR A 1119 -8.49 6.04 5.66
CA THR A 1119 -8.03 4.65 5.69
C THR A 1119 -8.61 3.80 4.56
N ILE A 1120 -7.93 2.71 4.18
CA ILE A 1120 -8.39 1.79 3.11
C ILE A 1120 -9.67 1.03 3.52
N CYS A 1121 -9.90 0.89 4.83
CA CYS A 1121 -11.09 0.24 5.39
C CYS A 1121 -11.55 0.90 6.69
N ALA A 1122 -12.75 0.53 7.13
CA ALA A 1122 -13.43 1.03 8.33
C ALA A 1122 -12.75 0.68 9.67
N LEU A 1123 -11.62 -0.05 9.69
CA LEU A 1123 -10.86 -0.24 10.93
C LEU A 1123 -10.32 1.09 11.49
N GLY A 1124 -10.06 2.08 10.62
CA GLY A 1124 -9.71 3.45 11.03
C GLY A 1124 -10.83 4.16 11.79
N GLU A 1125 -12.05 4.10 11.25
CA GLU A 1125 -13.29 4.58 11.89
C GLU A 1125 -13.51 3.86 13.23
N ALA A 1126 -13.40 2.52 13.24
CA ALA A 1126 -13.61 1.68 14.42
C ALA A 1126 -12.69 1.99 15.62
N PHE A 1127 -11.46 2.52 15.40
CA PHE A 1127 -10.60 2.95 16.51
C PHE A 1127 -10.69 4.44 16.82
N ALA A 1128 -11.14 5.26 15.86
CA ALA A 1128 -11.39 6.68 16.06
C ALA A 1128 -12.65 6.91 16.91
N TRP A 1129 -13.77 6.30 16.52
CA TRP A 1129 -15.10 6.52 17.09
C TRP A 1129 -15.24 6.28 18.62
N PRO A 1130 -14.58 5.29 19.25
CA PRO A 1130 -14.65 5.10 20.71
C PRO A 1130 -13.96 6.24 21.48
N ILE A 1131 -12.86 6.76 20.91
CA ILE A 1131 -12.11 7.89 21.46
C ILE A 1131 -12.89 9.20 21.26
N GLN A 1132 -13.48 9.41 20.08
CA GLN A 1132 -14.37 10.55 19.82
C GLN A 1132 -15.57 10.55 20.78
N GLY A 1133 -16.19 9.39 21.02
CA GLY A 1133 -17.28 9.24 21.99
C GLY A 1133 -16.84 9.54 23.43
N LEU A 1134 -15.65 9.07 23.83
CA LEU A 1134 -15.07 9.40 25.14
C LEU A 1134 -14.86 10.91 25.30
N ILE A 1135 -14.24 11.57 24.30
CA ILE A 1135 -14.00 13.02 24.36
C ILE A 1135 -15.33 13.78 24.41
N ARG A 1136 -16.31 13.42 23.56
CA ARG A 1136 -17.62 14.09 23.49
C ARG A 1136 -18.42 13.99 24.79
N HIS A 1137 -18.36 12.88 25.51
CA HIS A 1137 -19.21 12.63 26.68
C HIS A 1137 -18.49 12.65 28.03
N PHE A 1138 -17.17 12.46 28.06
CA PHE A 1138 -16.35 12.30 29.27
C PHE A 1138 -15.11 13.22 29.29
N ARG A 1139 -15.04 14.27 28.45
CA ARG A 1139 -14.02 15.34 28.56
C ARG A 1139 -13.86 15.91 30.00
N PRO A 1140 -14.94 16.19 30.77
CA PRO A 1140 -14.79 16.61 32.16
C PRO A 1140 -14.11 15.59 33.07
N GLU A 1141 -14.20 14.28 32.77
CA GLU A 1141 -13.47 13.24 33.51
C GLU A 1141 -11.98 13.26 33.14
N LEU A 1142 -11.64 13.42 31.85
CA LEU A 1142 -10.26 13.60 31.40
C LEU A 1142 -9.60 14.83 32.05
N GLU A 1143 -10.31 15.96 32.07
CA GLU A 1143 -9.84 17.22 32.66
C GLU A 1143 -9.68 17.11 34.19
N ALA A 1144 -10.68 16.58 34.90
CA ALA A 1144 -10.60 16.35 36.34
C ALA A 1144 -9.45 15.41 36.72
N ARG A 1145 -9.13 14.44 35.86
CA ARG A 1145 -8.03 13.48 36.05
C ARG A 1145 -6.65 14.11 35.83
N MET A 1146 -6.52 15.05 34.88
CA MET A 1146 -5.32 15.87 34.71
C MET A 1146 -5.14 16.87 35.87
N GLN A 1147 -6.23 17.53 36.31
CA GLN A 1147 -6.22 18.41 37.48
C GLN A 1147 -5.82 17.67 38.76
N LYS A 1148 -6.36 16.46 38.97
CA LYS A 1148 -5.96 15.58 40.08
C LYS A 1148 -4.48 15.22 40.03
N PHE A 1149 -3.96 14.80 38.87
CA PHE A 1149 -2.53 14.52 38.70
C PHE A 1149 -1.65 15.75 39.00
N ALA A 1150 -2.09 16.94 38.59
CA ALA A 1150 -1.38 18.18 38.90
C ALA A 1150 -1.39 18.51 40.40
N GLN A 1151 -2.50 18.26 41.10
CA GLN A 1151 -2.59 18.41 42.57
C GLN A 1151 -1.73 17.39 43.32
N GLU A 1152 -1.75 16.12 42.90
CA GLU A 1152 -0.99 15.03 43.53
C GLU A 1152 0.53 15.15 43.30
N THR A 1153 0.96 15.72 42.17
CA THR A 1153 2.39 15.89 41.86
C THR A 1153 2.95 17.27 42.20
N GLY A 1154 2.13 18.32 42.28
CA GLY A 1154 2.57 19.71 42.56
C GLY A 1154 2.64 20.63 41.35
N GLY A 1155 2.25 20.18 40.16
CA GLY A 1155 2.14 21.00 38.95
C GLY A 1155 1.70 20.21 37.73
N GLU A 1156 1.32 20.91 36.66
CA GLU A 1156 0.82 20.30 35.42
C GLU A 1156 1.85 19.39 34.72
N ALA A 1157 1.35 18.34 34.06
CA ALA A 1157 2.19 17.50 33.21
C ALA A 1157 2.82 18.32 32.06
N LEU A 1158 4.09 18.07 31.78
CA LEU A 1158 4.81 18.65 30.65
C LEU A 1158 4.59 17.81 29.38
N ALA A 1159 4.75 18.45 28.21
CA ALA A 1159 4.38 17.86 26.91
C ALA A 1159 4.98 16.47 26.70
N GLY A 1160 4.16 15.51 26.27
CA GLY A 1160 4.54 14.09 26.17
C GLY A 1160 4.34 13.27 27.47
N GLY A 1161 3.91 13.91 28.56
CA GLY A 1161 3.60 13.24 29.83
C GLY A 1161 4.78 13.11 30.80
N TRP A 1162 5.62 14.14 30.90
CA TRP A 1162 6.63 14.23 31.97
C TRP A 1162 6.04 14.95 33.20
N ASN A 1163 6.55 14.68 34.40
CA ASN A 1163 6.17 15.43 35.60
C ASN A 1163 6.59 16.90 35.50
N HIS A 1164 5.89 17.79 36.20
CA HIS A 1164 6.21 19.23 36.27
C HIS A 1164 7.66 19.52 36.72
N ASP A 1165 8.18 18.72 37.65
CA ASP A 1165 9.52 18.84 38.22
C ASP A 1165 10.61 18.11 37.42
N ALA A 1166 10.27 17.40 36.34
CA ALA A 1166 11.24 16.57 35.63
C ALA A 1166 12.46 17.36 35.11
N LYS A 1167 12.29 18.65 34.76
CA LYS A 1167 13.41 19.55 34.42
C LYS A 1167 14.33 19.85 35.62
N LEU A 1168 13.78 19.95 36.83
CA LEU A 1168 14.53 20.11 38.08
C LEU A 1168 15.24 18.80 38.50
N GLN A 1169 14.63 17.65 38.18
CA GLN A 1169 15.25 16.32 38.30
C GLN A 1169 16.35 16.06 37.23
N GLY A 1170 16.74 17.05 36.42
CA GLY A 1170 17.76 16.91 35.37
C GLY A 1170 17.33 16.05 34.17
N LYS A 1171 16.04 15.70 34.04
CA LYS A 1171 15.52 14.94 32.89
C LYS A 1171 15.35 15.86 31.70
N LEU A 1172 15.66 15.36 30.51
CA LEU A 1172 15.63 16.13 29.27
C LEU A 1172 14.18 16.27 28.75
N VAL A 1173 13.39 17.13 29.40
CA VAL A 1173 11.99 17.36 29.01
C VAL A 1173 11.88 18.29 27.81
N SER A 1174 11.16 17.84 26.78
CA SER A 1174 10.85 18.59 25.57
C SER A 1174 10.48 20.07 25.82
N PRO A 1175 11.00 21.01 25.02
CA PRO A 1175 10.45 22.35 24.95
C PRO A 1175 9.11 22.30 24.21
N GLY A 1176 8.02 22.07 24.95
CA GLY A 1176 6.66 22.09 24.40
C GLY A 1176 6.34 23.45 23.76
N MET A 1177 5.76 23.40 22.54
CA MET A 1177 5.37 24.55 21.72
C MET A 1177 4.11 25.27 22.24
#